data_AF-A0A9D1LD50-F1
#
_entry.id   AF-A0A9D1LD50-F1
#
_cell.length_a   1.000
_cell.length_b   1.000
_cell.length_c   1.000
_cell.angle_alpha   90.00
_cell.angle_beta   90.00
_cell.angle_gamma   90.00
#
_symmetry.space_group_name_H-M   'P 1'
#
loop_
_entity.id
_entity.type
_entity.pdbx_description
1 polymer ?
#
loop_
_entity_poly.entity_id
_entity_poly.type
_entity_poly.pdbx_seq_one_letter_code
_entity_poly.pdbx_strand_id
1 'polypeptide(L)'
;MVKKRILSIALALCLVLTALPLSGVLALAAAGGDFQYEVLSEADKTCEITGYTGTATELEIPSTLDGYTVTRIGDRAFVFCTSLTSITIPDSVTSIGAGAFGLCTSLTSINIPDGVTSIGDSAFGYCSSLASIAIPDSVTSIGAGAFGECSSLTSIDVAAENPNYSGQDGVLFNKDKTELLTYPAGKTDTTYNIPGTVTRIGEYAFAYCSLLTSIDIPDSVTSIGDYAFAYCTLLTIINIPNSVTSIGKYAFFHCDALTSIHIPDGVTSIGEYAFAYCSLLTSINIPNSVTSIGEFAFYGCSSLTSIDIPNGVTSIGAYAFFYCDALTSIHIPDSVTSIGEYAFGGCTSLTSIDIPDGVTSIGEYAFVGCTSLASINIPDSVTSIGDYAFGGCTSLASIDIPNSVTSIGAGAFGECSSLTSMDIPDSVTSIGAGAFADCPSLMSINVAADNPNYSGQGGVLFNKDKTELLAYPAGKTDTAYNIPGTVTRIGDYAFAYSPSLTNIDIPDSVTSIGNSAFRDCTSLTSVTIGNGVTSIGEYAFYGCSSLTSIDIPDGVTSIGDDAFNGCTSLTSMDIPESVTSIGSSAFYNCGSLILGVVPGSYAYTYARNNDIPYIGFSYSVLSETDKTCAITDVAVDSTVLSLQIPAEIDGYTVTSIGDSAFAYCSSLTNIDVPNGVTSIGDSAFEGCTSLTSMDIPDSVTCIGDSAFESCDSLTSIHIPDGVTSIGDYAFSYCSSLTSMDIPDGVTSIGDYAFGVCTSLASINIPNSVTTIGDYAFYSCSSLTSIDIPNSVTSIGDSAFKSCTSLTSMDIPDSVTSIGEEVFSGCTSLTSMDIPDGITSIEWCAFNGCSSLASVTIGKGVTTINRVAFEDCNALTHIDVAAENPSYSSLDGVLFNKDKTVLVKYPAAKPNTAYSIPDTVTSIGDSAFEDCTSLTSIEIPDSVTSIERCAFWGCTSLASIDIPDNVTSIGTWAFYHCTLLTQVKIPNGVTQIPHQVFEGCTSLTSVFIPESVMYIEESAFLD
;
A
#
# COMPACT_ATOMS: atom_id res chain seq x y z
N MET A 1 9.90 -22.97 14.62
CA MET A 1 8.46 -22.67 14.37
C MET A 1 7.46 -23.59 15.09
N VAL A 2 7.90 -24.50 15.98
CA VAL A 2 7.08 -25.62 16.49
C VAL A 2 6.18 -25.29 17.69
N LYS A 3 6.43 -24.21 18.45
CA LYS A 3 5.55 -23.80 19.57
C LYS A 3 4.23 -23.13 19.16
N LYS A 4 4.08 -22.71 17.89
CA LYS A 4 2.88 -22.01 17.40
C LYS A 4 1.82 -22.92 16.74
N ARG A 5 2.16 -24.18 16.39
CA ARG A 5 1.23 -25.10 15.72
C ARG A 5 0.41 -26.02 16.64
N ILE A 6 0.81 -26.16 17.91
CA ILE A 6 0.05 -26.98 18.89
C ILE A 6 -1.24 -26.27 19.33
N LEU A 7 -1.34 -24.95 19.14
CA LEU A 7 -2.61 -24.23 19.30
C LEU A 7 -3.53 -24.37 18.07
N SER A 8 -3.02 -24.83 16.93
CA SER A 8 -3.68 -24.66 15.61
C SER A 8 -4.63 -25.79 15.20
N ILE A 9 -4.56 -26.97 15.82
CA ILE A 9 -5.52 -28.05 15.55
C ILE A 9 -6.74 -27.96 16.50
N ALA A 10 -6.60 -27.26 17.62
CA ALA A 10 -7.72 -26.88 18.50
C ALA A 10 -8.33 -25.49 18.17
N LEU A 11 -7.71 -24.68 17.28
CA LEU A 11 -8.23 -23.36 16.85
C LEU A 11 -8.73 -23.29 15.39
N ALA A 12 -8.71 -24.38 14.64
CA ALA A 12 -9.24 -24.42 13.27
C ALA A 12 -10.78 -24.52 13.25
N LEU A 13 -11.44 -23.60 13.96
CA LEU A 13 -12.85 -23.25 13.84
C LEU A 13 -13.05 -21.96 14.66
N CYS A 14 -12.47 -20.85 14.20
CA CYS A 14 -12.66 -19.56 14.82
C CYS A 14 -12.88 -18.48 13.75
N LEU A 15 -14.08 -17.90 13.73
CA LEU A 15 -14.44 -16.48 13.53
C LEU A 15 -15.97 -16.45 13.43
N VAL A 16 -16.68 -15.66 14.25
CA VAL A 16 -16.80 -14.21 14.10
C VAL A 16 -17.16 -13.50 15.44
N LEU A 17 -16.56 -12.32 15.64
CA LEU A 17 -16.95 -11.14 16.47
C LEU A 17 -16.59 -11.02 17.99
N THR A 18 -15.46 -10.33 18.21
CA THR A 18 -15.19 -9.12 19.05
C THR A 18 -15.48 -9.06 20.58
N ALA A 19 -14.39 -8.91 21.35
CA ALA A 19 -14.03 -7.84 22.33
C ALA A 19 -15.16 -7.12 23.14
N LEU A 20 -15.13 -6.83 24.46
CA LEU A 20 -14.10 -6.56 25.51
C LEU A 20 -14.86 -6.47 26.91
N PRO A 21 -14.28 -6.07 28.08
CA PRO A 21 -14.47 -6.78 29.36
C PRO A 21 -15.28 -6.07 30.47
N LEU A 22 -15.53 -6.85 31.53
CA LEU A 22 -15.76 -6.52 32.97
C LEU A 22 -17.05 -5.82 33.43
N SER A 23 -17.71 -6.46 34.41
CA SER A 23 -18.38 -5.89 35.62
C SER A 23 -19.82 -6.34 35.84
N GLY A 24 -20.03 -7.13 36.91
CA GLY A 24 -21.30 -7.23 37.65
C GLY A 24 -22.33 -8.20 37.06
N VAL A 25 -22.32 -9.46 37.50
CA VAL A 25 -23.34 -10.45 37.12
C VAL A 25 -24.62 -10.19 37.93
N LEU A 26 -25.58 -9.51 37.30
CA LEU A 26 -27.00 -9.74 37.54
C LEU A 26 -27.42 -10.87 36.58
N ALA A 27 -27.95 -11.97 37.11
CA ALA A 27 -28.51 -13.05 36.31
C ALA A 27 -29.65 -12.50 35.43
N LEU A 28 -29.48 -12.48 34.11
CA LEU A 28 -30.58 -12.27 33.17
C LEU A 28 -31.32 -13.61 33.00
N ALA A 29 -32.62 -13.61 33.23
CA ALA A 29 -33.49 -14.75 32.89
C ALA A 29 -33.53 -14.94 31.36
N ALA A 30 -33.51 -16.19 30.90
CA ALA A 30 -33.63 -16.52 29.49
C ALA A 30 -34.96 -15.98 28.91
N ALA A 31 -34.91 -15.36 27.73
CA ALA A 31 -36.09 -14.94 27.00
C ALA A 31 -36.60 -16.07 26.11
N GLY A 32 -37.91 -16.14 25.85
CA GLY A 32 -38.50 -17.19 25.00
C GLY A 32 -37.95 -17.25 23.57
N GLY A 33 -37.27 -16.20 23.09
CA GLY A 33 -36.60 -16.17 21.78
C GLY A 33 -35.18 -16.75 21.77
N ASP A 34 -34.65 -17.17 22.92
CA ASP A 34 -33.29 -17.72 23.03
C ASP A 34 -33.21 -19.20 22.64
N PHE A 35 -34.36 -19.89 22.55
CA PHE A 35 -34.47 -21.30 22.20
C PHE A 35 -34.87 -21.49 20.74
N GLN A 36 -34.10 -22.28 20.01
CA GLN A 36 -34.44 -22.81 18.70
C GLN A 36 -35.04 -24.20 18.88
N TYR A 37 -36.16 -24.47 18.22
CA TYR A 37 -36.85 -25.75 18.31
C TYR A 37 -37.49 -26.16 16.99
N GLU A 38 -37.68 -27.47 16.83
CA GLU A 38 -38.42 -28.07 15.71
C GLU A 38 -39.66 -28.81 16.23
N VAL A 39 -40.78 -28.67 15.50
CA VAL A 39 -42.01 -29.39 15.80
C VAL A 39 -41.86 -30.85 15.40
N LEU A 40 -42.02 -31.76 16.37
CA LEU A 40 -41.95 -33.20 16.16
C LEU A 40 -43.30 -33.77 15.74
N SER A 41 -44.38 -33.31 16.36
CA SER A 41 -45.75 -33.74 16.06
C SER A 41 -46.71 -32.57 16.20
N GLU A 42 -47.37 -32.22 15.09
CA GLU A 42 -48.47 -31.26 15.11
C GLU A 42 -49.73 -31.80 15.79
N ALA A 43 -49.93 -33.12 15.72
CA ALA A 43 -51.09 -33.79 16.31
C ALA A 43 -50.98 -33.88 17.84
N ASP A 44 -49.79 -34.20 18.34
CA ASP A 44 -49.53 -34.38 19.77
C ASP A 44 -48.99 -33.11 20.44
N LYS A 45 -48.76 -32.05 19.64
CA LYS A 45 -48.17 -30.78 20.06
C LYS A 45 -46.86 -30.97 20.82
N THR A 46 -45.88 -31.62 20.19
CA THR A 46 -44.54 -31.86 20.77
C THR A 46 -43.41 -31.25 19.94
N CYS A 47 -42.31 -30.87 20.58
CA CYS A 47 -41.12 -30.32 19.94
C CYS A 47 -39.79 -30.83 20.53
N GLU A 48 -38.71 -30.58 19.78
CA GLU A 48 -37.30 -30.82 20.11
C GLU A 48 -36.54 -29.51 20.13
N ILE A 49 -35.74 -29.24 21.16
CA ILE A 49 -34.83 -28.09 21.17
C ILE A 49 -33.63 -28.42 20.30
N THR A 50 -33.38 -27.62 19.27
CA THR A 50 -32.28 -27.81 18.31
C THR A 50 -31.14 -26.82 18.52
N GLY A 51 -31.34 -25.79 19.34
CA GLY A 51 -30.32 -24.79 19.64
C GLY A 51 -30.69 -23.86 20.78
N TYR A 52 -29.68 -23.27 21.42
CA TYR A 52 -29.83 -22.22 22.41
C TYR A 52 -28.78 -21.13 22.17
N THR A 53 -29.23 -19.89 22.04
CA THR A 53 -28.38 -18.73 21.75
C THR A 53 -28.30 -17.74 22.91
N GLY A 54 -28.94 -18.04 24.04
CA GLY A 54 -28.93 -17.19 25.22
C GLY A 54 -27.60 -17.24 25.98
N THR A 55 -27.41 -16.29 26.90
CA THR A 55 -26.18 -16.14 27.70
C THR A 55 -26.38 -16.44 29.19
N ALA A 56 -27.55 -16.99 29.57
CA ALA A 56 -27.87 -17.28 30.96
C ALA A 56 -26.82 -18.20 31.62
N THR A 57 -26.47 -17.88 32.87
CA THR A 57 -25.58 -18.72 33.68
C THR A 57 -26.34 -19.84 34.39
N GLU A 58 -27.61 -19.60 34.74
CA GLU A 58 -28.52 -20.63 35.26
C GLU A 58 -29.74 -20.69 34.34
N LEU A 59 -30.12 -21.88 33.88
CA LEU A 59 -31.16 -22.04 32.87
C LEU A 59 -32.24 -23.03 33.32
N GLU A 60 -33.50 -22.66 33.15
CA GLU A 60 -34.62 -23.59 33.25
C GLU A 60 -35.21 -23.77 31.85
N ILE A 61 -35.16 -24.99 31.31
CA ILE A 61 -35.79 -25.28 30.02
C ILE A 61 -37.30 -25.29 30.23
N PRO A 62 -38.08 -24.48 29.48
CA PRO A 62 -39.52 -24.46 29.62
C PRO A 62 -40.13 -25.81 29.19
N SER A 63 -41.16 -26.27 29.89
CA SER A 63 -41.88 -27.50 29.53
C SER A 63 -42.68 -27.37 28.22
N THR A 64 -42.93 -26.14 27.76
CA THR A 64 -43.56 -25.83 26.47
C THR A 64 -42.91 -24.64 25.76
N LEU A 65 -42.73 -24.71 24.44
CA LEU A 65 -42.33 -23.61 23.56
C LEU A 65 -43.46 -23.37 22.54
N ASP A 66 -43.99 -22.14 22.49
CA ASP A 66 -45.13 -21.75 21.62
C ASP A 66 -46.33 -22.73 21.61
N GLY A 67 -46.61 -23.34 22.76
CA GLY A 67 -47.72 -24.29 22.92
C GLY A 67 -47.39 -25.74 22.54
N TYR A 68 -46.16 -26.05 22.14
CA TYR A 68 -45.65 -27.41 21.96
C TYR A 68 -44.88 -27.87 23.19
N THR A 69 -45.17 -29.06 23.71
CA THR A 69 -44.45 -29.69 24.81
C THR A 69 -43.03 -30.08 24.39
N VAL A 70 -42.04 -29.64 25.15
CA VAL A 70 -40.63 -30.00 24.92
C VAL A 70 -40.40 -31.44 25.35
N THR A 71 -40.10 -32.32 24.39
CA THR A 71 -39.96 -33.77 24.64
C THR A 71 -38.56 -34.32 24.33
N ARG A 72 -37.71 -33.54 23.65
CA ARG A 72 -36.35 -33.93 23.28
C ARG A 72 -35.42 -32.73 23.36
N ILE A 73 -34.18 -32.97 23.79
CA ILE A 73 -33.06 -32.05 23.58
C ILE A 73 -32.25 -32.67 22.43
N GLY A 74 -32.14 -31.95 21.33
CA GLY A 74 -31.50 -32.42 20.11
C GLY A 74 -29.98 -32.39 20.18
N ASP A 75 -29.38 -32.92 19.12
CA ASP A 75 -27.93 -32.97 18.99
C ASP A 75 -27.34 -31.56 19.03
N ARG A 76 -26.29 -31.38 19.84
CA ARG A 76 -25.57 -30.12 20.01
C ARG A 76 -26.43 -28.91 20.42
N ALA A 77 -27.64 -29.13 20.95
CA ALA A 77 -28.61 -28.05 21.24
C ALA A 77 -28.07 -26.96 22.20
N PHE A 78 -27.23 -27.32 23.16
CA PHE A 78 -26.57 -26.40 24.12
C PHE A 78 -25.04 -26.48 24.00
N VAL A 79 -24.51 -26.93 22.87
CA VAL A 79 -23.05 -27.02 22.68
C VAL A 79 -22.41 -25.63 22.87
N PHE A 80 -21.23 -25.56 23.48
CA PHE A 80 -20.48 -24.32 23.74
C PHE A 80 -21.17 -23.31 24.67
N CYS A 81 -22.16 -23.70 25.47
CA CYS A 81 -22.74 -22.85 26.51
C CYS A 81 -21.78 -22.71 27.71
N THR A 82 -20.62 -22.10 27.49
CA THR A 82 -19.48 -22.03 28.42
C THR A 82 -19.76 -21.21 29.68
N SER A 83 -20.77 -20.33 29.68
CA SER A 83 -21.21 -19.57 30.86
C SER A 83 -22.22 -20.32 31.73
N LEU A 84 -22.81 -21.41 31.23
CA LEU A 84 -23.88 -22.14 31.90
C LEU A 84 -23.31 -22.93 33.09
N THR A 85 -23.70 -22.57 34.30
CA THR A 85 -23.28 -23.21 35.56
C THR A 85 -24.26 -24.26 36.06
N SER A 86 -25.55 -24.14 35.73
CA SER A 86 -26.60 -25.10 36.06
C SER A 86 -27.74 -25.06 35.04
N ILE A 87 -28.39 -26.21 34.82
CA ILE A 87 -29.58 -26.31 33.98
C ILE A 87 -30.60 -27.29 34.55
N THR A 88 -31.88 -26.90 34.48
CA THR A 88 -33.02 -27.75 34.83
C THR A 88 -33.69 -28.24 33.55
N ILE A 89 -33.77 -29.57 33.38
CA ILE A 89 -34.48 -30.23 32.29
C ILE A 89 -35.89 -30.61 32.79
N PRO A 90 -36.97 -30.29 32.05
CA PRO A 90 -38.34 -30.63 32.47
C PRO A 90 -38.63 -32.13 32.30
N ASP A 91 -39.52 -32.66 33.15
CA ASP A 91 -39.90 -34.09 33.19
C ASP A 91 -40.51 -34.62 31.88
N SER A 92 -40.96 -33.72 30.99
CA SER A 92 -41.49 -34.09 29.67
C SER A 92 -40.41 -34.55 28.69
N VAL A 93 -39.13 -34.28 28.97
CA VAL A 93 -38.01 -34.67 28.09
C VAL A 93 -37.72 -36.16 28.22
N THR A 94 -37.63 -36.82 27.07
CA THR A 94 -37.45 -38.27 26.95
C THR A 94 -36.11 -38.69 26.37
N SER A 95 -35.37 -37.76 25.74
CA SER A 95 -34.04 -38.02 25.19
C SER A 95 -33.15 -36.78 25.21
N ILE A 96 -31.85 -36.99 25.45
CA ILE A 96 -30.78 -35.99 25.29
C ILE A 96 -29.88 -36.43 24.14
N GLY A 97 -29.75 -35.59 23.11
CA GLY A 97 -29.02 -35.88 21.87
C GLY A 97 -27.49 -35.91 22.01
N ALA A 98 -26.82 -36.28 20.93
CA ALA A 98 -25.36 -36.34 20.85
C ALA A 98 -24.76 -34.94 20.97
N GLY A 99 -23.75 -34.77 21.83
CA GLY A 99 -23.12 -33.49 22.10
C GLY A 99 -24.04 -32.41 22.66
N ALA A 100 -25.25 -32.76 23.13
CA ALA A 100 -26.30 -31.81 23.52
C ALA A 100 -25.80 -30.71 24.48
N PHE A 101 -24.97 -31.06 25.46
CA PHE A 101 -24.32 -30.16 26.41
C PHE A 101 -22.79 -30.14 26.26
N GLY A 102 -22.28 -30.56 25.10
CA GLY A 102 -20.84 -30.62 24.85
C GLY A 102 -20.18 -29.25 25.03
N LEU A 103 -18.99 -29.21 25.65
CA LEU A 103 -18.21 -27.98 25.89
C LEU A 103 -18.93 -26.93 26.76
N CYS A 104 -19.93 -27.34 27.56
CA CYS A 104 -20.47 -26.52 28.66
C CYS A 104 -19.49 -26.53 29.85
N THR A 105 -18.34 -25.86 29.70
CA THR A 105 -17.18 -25.98 30.60
C THR A 105 -17.45 -25.52 32.03
N SER A 106 -18.42 -24.63 32.25
CA SER A 106 -18.79 -24.13 33.58
C SER A 106 -19.90 -24.93 34.26
N LEU A 107 -20.50 -25.91 33.57
CA LEU A 107 -21.65 -26.66 34.10
C LEU A 107 -21.19 -27.51 35.29
N THR A 108 -21.66 -27.17 36.49
CA THR A 108 -21.21 -27.80 37.74
C THR A 108 -22.05 -29.00 38.14
N SER A 109 -23.33 -28.97 37.81
CA SER A 109 -24.30 -30.02 38.10
C SER A 109 -25.46 -29.98 37.10
N ILE A 110 -26.02 -31.15 36.83
CA ILE A 110 -27.24 -31.32 36.06
C ILE A 110 -28.03 -32.50 36.62
N ASN A 111 -29.35 -32.34 36.72
CA ASN A 111 -30.25 -33.42 37.09
C ASN A 111 -30.90 -34.00 35.83
N ILE A 112 -30.75 -35.31 35.62
CA ILE A 112 -31.42 -36.02 34.53
C ILE A 112 -32.79 -36.47 35.05
N PRO A 113 -33.91 -35.96 34.50
CA PRO A 113 -35.24 -36.27 35.01
C PRO A 113 -35.68 -37.70 34.66
N ASP A 114 -36.63 -38.24 35.43
CA ASP A 114 -37.12 -39.62 35.29
C ASP A 114 -37.80 -39.91 33.94
N GLY A 115 -38.12 -38.88 33.14
CA GLY A 115 -38.62 -39.05 31.77
C GLY A 115 -37.57 -39.50 30.75
N VAL A 116 -36.28 -39.24 31.00
CA VAL A 116 -35.20 -39.46 30.02
C VAL A 116 -34.85 -40.93 29.90
N THR A 117 -34.93 -41.44 28.67
CA THR A 117 -34.65 -42.85 28.34
C THR A 117 -33.32 -43.06 27.63
N SER A 118 -32.76 -42.02 27.00
CA SER A 118 -31.50 -42.08 26.25
C SER A 118 -30.66 -40.81 26.40
N ILE A 119 -29.34 -41.00 26.54
CA ILE A 119 -28.30 -39.97 26.52
C ILE A 119 -27.39 -40.27 25.33
N GLY A 120 -27.20 -39.32 24.41
CA GLY A 120 -26.43 -39.50 23.17
C GLY A 120 -24.90 -39.48 23.37
N ASP A 121 -24.17 -39.74 22.27
CA ASP A 121 -22.70 -39.73 22.25
C ASP A 121 -22.16 -38.36 22.64
N SER A 122 -21.16 -38.33 23.50
CA SER A 122 -20.56 -37.09 24.04
C SER A 122 -21.58 -36.06 24.55
N ALA A 123 -22.78 -36.47 25.00
CA ALA A 123 -23.84 -35.56 25.42
C ALA A 123 -23.39 -34.52 26.45
N PHE A 124 -22.47 -34.89 27.36
CA PHE A 124 -21.82 -34.00 28.34
C PHE A 124 -20.31 -33.93 28.13
N GLY A 125 -19.82 -34.23 26.93
CA GLY A 125 -18.39 -34.21 26.62
C GLY A 125 -17.78 -32.83 26.92
N TYR A 126 -16.59 -32.79 27.53
CA TYR A 126 -15.91 -31.53 27.90
C TYR A 126 -16.66 -30.64 28.91
N CYS A 127 -17.61 -31.17 29.68
CA CYS A 127 -18.19 -30.46 30.83
C CYS A 127 -17.18 -30.45 32.00
N SER A 128 -16.10 -29.68 31.86
CA SER A 128 -14.92 -29.73 32.73
C SER A 128 -15.18 -29.40 34.21
N SER A 129 -16.28 -28.72 34.53
CA SER A 129 -16.68 -28.38 35.90
C SER A 129 -17.71 -29.33 36.52
N LEU A 130 -18.22 -30.31 35.75
CA LEU A 130 -19.28 -31.20 36.22
C LEU A 130 -18.73 -32.13 37.31
N ALA A 131 -19.20 -31.97 38.55
CA ALA A 131 -18.61 -32.64 39.71
C ALA A 131 -19.16 -34.06 39.93
N SER A 132 -20.45 -34.26 39.65
CA SER A 132 -21.17 -35.53 39.79
C SER A 132 -22.39 -35.54 38.86
N ILE A 133 -22.85 -36.73 38.48
CA ILE A 133 -24.10 -36.90 37.74
C ILE A 133 -24.86 -38.15 38.21
N ALA A 134 -26.18 -38.06 38.26
CA ALA A 134 -27.07 -39.18 38.58
C ALA A 134 -27.71 -39.75 37.31
N ILE A 135 -27.76 -41.08 37.20
CA ILE A 135 -28.42 -41.82 36.12
C ILE A 135 -29.70 -42.47 36.68
N PRO A 136 -30.90 -41.97 36.32
CA PRO A 136 -32.17 -42.48 36.86
C PRO A 136 -32.52 -43.86 36.27
N ASP A 137 -33.52 -44.53 36.87
CA ASP A 137 -33.95 -45.88 36.49
C ASP A 137 -34.50 -45.96 35.05
N SER A 138 -34.95 -44.83 34.50
CA SER A 138 -35.52 -44.71 33.16
C SER A 138 -34.51 -44.73 32.03
N VAL A 139 -33.23 -44.40 32.30
CA VAL A 139 -32.18 -44.37 31.27
C VAL A 139 -31.81 -45.78 30.85
N THR A 140 -32.08 -46.10 29.59
CA THR A 140 -31.79 -47.40 28.98
C THR A 140 -30.63 -47.36 27.99
N SER A 141 -30.24 -46.17 27.49
CA SER A 141 -29.13 -46.01 26.55
C SER A 141 -28.23 -44.83 26.94
N ILE A 142 -26.91 -45.05 26.97
CA ILE A 142 -25.87 -44.03 27.16
C ILE A 142 -24.89 -44.18 26.00
N GLY A 143 -24.69 -43.12 25.24
CA GLY A 143 -23.80 -43.07 24.09
C GLY A 143 -22.32 -43.09 24.46
N ALA A 144 -21.48 -43.33 23.46
CA ALA A 144 -20.03 -43.36 23.60
C ALA A 144 -19.50 -42.01 24.11
N GLY A 145 -18.59 -42.05 25.08
CA GLY A 145 -17.98 -40.85 25.65
C GLY A 145 -18.98 -39.82 26.18
N ALA A 146 -20.22 -40.21 26.57
CA ALA A 146 -21.25 -39.28 27.06
C ALA A 146 -20.76 -38.36 28.18
N PHE A 147 -19.77 -38.80 28.97
CA PHE A 147 -19.11 -38.04 30.04
C PHE A 147 -17.59 -37.89 29.81
N GLY A 148 -17.14 -38.03 28.56
CA GLY A 148 -15.73 -37.86 28.19
C GLY A 148 -15.24 -36.46 28.53
N GLU A 149 -14.00 -36.33 29.00
CA GLU A 149 -13.38 -35.04 29.33
C GLU A 149 -14.08 -34.20 30.42
N CYS A 150 -14.95 -34.81 31.24
CA CYS A 150 -15.47 -34.18 32.44
C CYS A 150 -14.41 -34.20 33.55
N SER A 151 -13.40 -33.32 33.46
CA SER A 151 -12.21 -33.33 34.32
C SER A 151 -12.45 -33.12 35.83
N SER A 152 -13.62 -32.60 36.22
CA SER A 152 -14.01 -32.48 37.64
C SER A 152 -14.94 -33.60 38.12
N LEU A 153 -15.35 -34.52 37.24
CA LEU A 153 -16.32 -35.56 37.56
C LEU A 153 -15.67 -36.59 38.47
N THR A 154 -16.20 -36.71 39.69
CA THR A 154 -15.67 -37.62 40.71
C THR A 154 -16.55 -38.84 40.95
N SER A 155 -17.85 -38.76 40.60
CA SER A 155 -18.82 -39.85 40.76
C SER A 155 -19.90 -39.82 39.69
N ILE A 156 -20.28 -41.01 39.20
CA ILE A 156 -21.50 -41.26 38.43
C ILE A 156 -22.38 -42.18 39.28
N ASP A 157 -23.50 -41.64 39.77
CA ASP A 157 -24.40 -42.33 40.68
C ASP A 157 -25.56 -42.95 39.89
N VAL A 158 -25.58 -44.28 39.79
CA VAL A 158 -26.63 -45.00 39.05
C VAL A 158 -27.71 -45.48 40.01
N ALA A 159 -28.97 -45.21 39.68
CA ALA A 159 -30.11 -45.66 40.46
C ALA A 159 -30.17 -47.21 40.56
N ALA A 160 -30.56 -47.73 41.73
CA ALA A 160 -30.41 -49.15 42.05
C ALA A 160 -31.26 -50.07 41.15
N GLU A 161 -32.42 -49.59 40.72
CA GLU A 161 -33.37 -50.33 39.88
C GLU A 161 -33.15 -50.07 38.38
N ASN A 162 -32.10 -49.33 37.98
CA ASN A 162 -31.79 -49.10 36.57
C ASN A 162 -31.58 -50.46 35.86
N PRO A 163 -32.25 -50.71 34.72
CA PRO A 163 -32.25 -52.02 34.08
C PRO A 163 -30.93 -52.33 33.34
N ASN A 164 -30.19 -51.31 32.89
CA ASN A 164 -29.11 -51.47 31.91
C ASN A 164 -27.72 -51.05 32.42
N TYR A 165 -27.65 -50.26 33.48
CA TYR A 165 -26.40 -49.73 34.04
C TYR A 165 -26.25 -50.04 35.52
N SER A 166 -25.01 -50.00 36.00
CA SER A 166 -24.69 -50.08 37.41
C SER A 166 -23.51 -49.17 37.77
N GLY A 167 -23.58 -48.54 38.94
CA GLY A 167 -22.49 -47.76 39.51
C GLY A 167 -21.72 -48.58 40.54
N GLN A 168 -20.40 -48.48 40.55
CA GLN A 168 -19.57 -49.00 41.64
C GLN A 168 -18.43 -48.02 41.93
N ASP A 169 -18.34 -47.53 43.17
CA ASP A 169 -17.30 -46.58 43.62
C ASP A 169 -17.19 -45.32 42.74
N GLY A 170 -18.35 -44.89 42.23
CA GLY A 170 -18.52 -43.75 41.31
C GLY A 170 -18.20 -44.04 39.84
N VAL A 171 -17.80 -45.27 39.50
CA VAL A 171 -17.50 -45.71 38.12
C VAL A 171 -18.74 -46.32 37.46
N LEU A 172 -18.96 -45.99 36.19
CA LEU A 172 -20.10 -46.43 35.40
C LEU A 172 -19.81 -47.75 34.65
N PHE A 173 -20.68 -48.73 34.84
CA PHE A 173 -20.68 -50.02 34.16
C PHE A 173 -22.04 -50.32 33.53
N ASN A 174 -22.08 -51.33 32.66
CA ASN A 174 -23.34 -51.96 32.30
C ASN A 174 -23.91 -52.74 33.51
N LYS A 175 -25.17 -53.19 33.45
CA LYS A 175 -25.87 -53.80 34.59
C LYS A 175 -25.11 -55.00 35.17
N ASP A 176 -24.57 -55.84 34.29
CA ASP A 176 -23.85 -57.07 34.65
C ASP A 176 -22.38 -56.83 34.99
N LYS A 177 -21.88 -55.59 34.90
CA LYS A 177 -20.47 -55.21 35.10
C LYS A 177 -19.48 -55.98 34.21
N THR A 178 -19.93 -56.35 33.02
CA THR A 178 -19.11 -56.95 31.96
C THR A 178 -18.47 -55.91 31.04
N GLU A 179 -18.87 -54.65 31.17
CA GLU A 179 -18.27 -53.51 30.47
C GLU A 179 -18.10 -52.32 31.42
N LEU A 180 -16.91 -51.71 31.41
CA LEU A 180 -16.63 -50.42 32.05
C LEU A 180 -16.84 -49.33 31.01
N LEU A 181 -17.83 -48.46 31.22
CA LEU A 181 -18.20 -47.41 30.26
C LEU A 181 -17.50 -46.08 30.56
N THR A 182 -17.37 -45.71 31.83
CA THR A 182 -16.72 -44.46 32.21
C THR A 182 -16.13 -44.54 33.61
N TYR A 183 -14.83 -44.30 33.68
CA TYR A 183 -14.11 -43.91 34.87
C TYR A 183 -14.09 -42.37 34.97
N PRO A 184 -14.63 -41.77 36.05
CA PRO A 184 -14.65 -40.32 36.17
C PRO A 184 -13.24 -39.70 36.25
N ALA A 185 -12.90 -38.83 35.29
CA ALA A 185 -11.56 -38.24 35.16
C ALA A 185 -11.12 -37.35 36.33
N GLY A 186 -12.07 -36.82 37.11
CA GLY A 186 -11.80 -36.01 38.30
C GLY A 186 -11.49 -36.81 39.57
N LYS A 187 -11.56 -38.16 39.53
CA LYS A 187 -11.16 -39.00 40.67
C LYS A 187 -9.67 -38.80 40.97
N THR A 188 -9.34 -38.74 42.26
CA THR A 188 -7.98 -38.49 42.75
C THR A 188 -7.14 -39.76 42.90
N ASP A 189 -7.65 -40.92 42.48
CA ASP A 189 -6.92 -42.18 42.55
C ASP A 189 -5.74 -42.13 41.57
N THR A 190 -4.58 -42.62 42.02
CA THR A 190 -3.40 -42.76 41.15
C THR A 190 -3.30 -44.15 40.52
N THR A 191 -4.08 -45.12 41.00
CA THR A 191 -4.10 -46.49 40.48
C THR A 191 -5.52 -47.03 40.48
N TYR A 192 -5.86 -47.89 39.52
CA TYR A 192 -7.18 -48.53 39.46
C TYR A 192 -7.10 -50.01 39.10
N ASN A 193 -7.87 -50.84 39.83
CA ASN A 193 -8.02 -52.27 39.57
C ASN A 193 -9.37 -52.52 38.89
N ILE A 194 -9.36 -52.90 37.62
CA ILE A 194 -10.61 -53.20 36.90
C ILE A 194 -11.20 -54.51 37.44
N PRO A 195 -12.51 -54.58 37.78
CA PRO A 195 -13.13 -55.79 38.29
C PRO A 195 -13.00 -56.98 37.32
N GLY A 196 -12.73 -58.19 37.85
CA GLY A 196 -12.58 -59.40 37.03
C GLY A 196 -13.82 -59.85 36.26
N THR A 197 -14.98 -59.23 36.49
CA THR A 197 -16.19 -59.45 35.66
C THR A 197 -16.14 -58.71 34.33
N VAL A 198 -15.30 -57.67 34.20
CA VAL A 198 -15.21 -56.83 33.01
C VAL A 198 -14.55 -57.61 31.88
N THR A 199 -15.23 -57.63 30.73
CA THR A 199 -14.77 -58.28 29.49
C THR A 199 -14.47 -57.30 28.37
N ARG A 200 -14.92 -56.04 28.50
CA ARG A 200 -14.70 -54.95 27.55
C ARG A 200 -14.42 -53.63 28.29
N ILE A 201 -13.40 -52.91 27.84
CA ILE A 201 -13.18 -51.50 28.22
C ILE A 201 -13.80 -50.66 27.11
N GLY A 202 -14.82 -49.86 27.46
CA GLY A 202 -15.61 -49.08 26.52
C GLY A 202 -14.83 -47.94 25.87
N GLU A 203 -15.46 -47.34 24.85
CA GLU A 203 -14.95 -46.13 24.20
C GLU A 203 -14.86 -44.96 25.19
N TYR A 204 -13.76 -44.21 25.18
CA TYR A 204 -13.46 -43.13 26.13
C TYR A 204 -13.44 -43.51 27.63
N ALA A 205 -13.42 -44.81 27.96
CA ALA A 205 -13.68 -45.27 29.32
C ALA A 205 -12.73 -44.68 30.40
N PHE A 206 -11.47 -44.43 30.07
CA PHE A 206 -10.47 -43.75 30.91
C PHE A 206 -9.91 -42.49 30.25
N ALA A 207 -10.58 -41.93 29.23
CA ALA A 207 -10.08 -40.75 28.56
C ALA A 207 -9.89 -39.59 29.56
N TYR A 208 -8.75 -38.89 29.48
CA TYR A 208 -8.37 -37.76 30.33
C TYR A 208 -8.19 -38.07 31.82
N CYS A 209 -8.01 -39.34 32.18
CA CYS A 209 -7.66 -39.76 33.54
C CYS A 209 -6.19 -39.43 33.86
N SER A 210 -5.87 -38.13 33.88
CA SER A 210 -4.52 -37.58 33.95
C SER A 210 -3.78 -37.81 35.27
N LEU A 211 -4.45 -38.33 36.30
CA LEU A 211 -3.82 -38.67 37.60
C LEU A 211 -3.42 -40.15 37.72
N LEU A 212 -3.94 -41.04 36.86
CA LEU A 212 -3.64 -42.47 36.92
C LEU A 212 -2.22 -42.73 36.40
N THR A 213 -1.40 -43.36 37.24
CA THR A 213 -0.03 -43.76 36.91
C THR A 213 0.08 -45.24 36.51
N SER A 214 -0.87 -46.09 36.93
CA SER A 214 -1.01 -47.49 36.51
C SER A 214 -2.46 -47.98 36.59
N ILE A 215 -2.83 -48.91 35.69
CA ILE A 215 -4.15 -49.55 35.66
C ILE A 215 -3.96 -51.07 35.51
N ASP A 216 -4.58 -51.84 36.40
CA ASP A 216 -4.55 -53.30 36.37
C ASP A 216 -5.76 -53.83 35.59
N ILE A 217 -5.51 -54.35 34.39
CA ILE A 217 -6.51 -54.94 33.49
C ILE A 217 -6.57 -56.48 33.73
N PRO A 218 -7.73 -57.06 34.09
CA PRO A 218 -7.85 -58.48 34.36
C PRO A 218 -7.89 -59.32 33.08
N ASP A 219 -7.49 -60.59 33.17
CA ASP A 219 -7.49 -61.56 32.06
C ASP A 219 -8.86 -61.82 31.41
N SER A 220 -9.95 -61.37 32.03
CA SER A 220 -11.29 -61.44 31.45
C SER A 220 -11.52 -60.43 30.32
N VAL A 221 -10.72 -59.37 30.22
CA VAL A 221 -10.86 -58.33 29.19
C VAL A 221 -10.40 -58.85 27.82
N THR A 222 -11.26 -58.73 26.81
CA THR A 222 -11.02 -59.23 25.45
C THR A 222 -10.87 -58.14 24.39
N SER A 223 -11.25 -56.90 24.72
CA SER A 223 -11.20 -55.75 23.81
C SER A 223 -11.03 -54.42 24.57
N ILE A 224 -10.26 -53.52 23.97
CA ILE A 224 -10.05 -52.12 24.39
C ILE A 224 -10.64 -51.22 23.29
N GLY A 225 -11.64 -50.41 23.64
CA GLY A 225 -12.34 -49.52 22.71
C GLY A 225 -11.51 -48.32 22.23
N ASP A 226 -12.09 -47.54 21.30
CA ASP A 226 -11.45 -46.33 20.79
C ASP A 226 -11.33 -45.27 21.90
N TYR A 227 -10.26 -44.49 21.88
CA TYR A 227 -9.94 -43.47 22.91
C TYR A 227 -9.90 -43.96 24.36
N ALA A 228 -9.89 -45.28 24.60
CA ALA A 228 -10.12 -45.86 25.92
C ALA A 228 -9.20 -45.31 27.01
N PHE A 229 -7.93 -45.01 26.71
CA PHE A 229 -6.96 -44.41 27.63
C PHE A 229 -6.36 -43.11 27.08
N ALA A 230 -7.01 -42.46 26.12
CA ALA A 230 -6.52 -41.22 25.52
C ALA A 230 -6.28 -40.15 26.61
N TYR A 231 -5.19 -39.41 26.53
CA TYR A 231 -4.79 -38.35 27.47
C TYR A 231 -4.62 -38.81 28.94
N CYS A 232 -4.34 -40.10 29.18
CA CYS A 232 -3.80 -40.57 30.46
C CYS A 232 -2.31 -40.17 30.58
N THR A 233 -2.05 -38.87 30.69
CA THR A 233 -0.70 -38.28 30.53
C THR A 233 0.33 -38.71 31.57
N LEU A 234 -0.10 -39.13 32.77
CA LEU A 234 0.78 -39.67 33.82
C LEU A 234 0.88 -41.21 33.84
N LEU A 235 0.22 -41.92 32.92
CA LEU A 235 0.24 -43.37 32.86
C LEU A 235 1.64 -43.87 32.46
N THR A 236 2.34 -44.51 33.39
CA THR A 236 3.74 -44.94 33.20
C THR A 236 3.89 -46.37 32.71
N ILE A 237 2.94 -47.24 33.11
CA ILE A 237 2.89 -48.67 32.79
C ILE A 237 1.44 -49.12 32.66
N ILE A 238 1.17 -49.96 31.66
CA ILE A 238 -0.08 -50.67 31.51
C ILE A 238 0.18 -52.06 30.93
N ASN A 239 -0.32 -53.10 31.59
CA ASN A 239 -0.18 -54.47 31.14
C ASN A 239 -1.47 -54.89 30.43
N ILE A 240 -1.41 -55.09 29.12
CA ILE A 240 -2.53 -55.61 28.35
C ILE A 240 -2.51 -57.14 28.48
N PRO A 241 -3.62 -57.80 28.88
CA PRO A 241 -3.65 -59.26 29.05
C PRO A 241 -3.75 -59.99 27.71
N ASN A 242 -3.29 -61.25 27.68
CA ASN A 242 -3.25 -62.11 26.47
C ASN A 242 -4.61 -62.41 25.84
N SER A 243 -5.70 -62.18 26.57
CA SER A 243 -7.07 -62.32 26.10
C SER A 243 -7.52 -61.18 25.17
N VAL A 244 -6.80 -60.06 25.14
CA VAL A 244 -7.12 -58.92 24.26
C VAL A 244 -6.78 -59.24 22.81
N THR A 245 -7.76 -59.04 21.93
CA THR A 245 -7.64 -59.32 20.48
C THR A 245 -7.59 -58.08 19.60
N SER A 246 -7.94 -56.90 20.14
CA SER A 246 -7.95 -55.63 19.41
C SER A 246 -7.66 -54.44 20.32
N ILE A 247 -6.88 -53.48 19.80
CA ILE A 247 -6.65 -52.16 20.40
C ILE A 247 -7.31 -51.12 19.48
N GLY A 248 -8.27 -50.36 20.02
CA GLY A 248 -9.01 -49.35 19.29
C GLY A 248 -8.16 -48.19 18.76
N LYS A 249 -8.77 -47.37 17.89
CA LYS A 249 -8.18 -46.11 17.42
C LYS A 249 -7.97 -45.16 18.59
N TYR A 250 -6.87 -44.40 18.59
CA TYR A 250 -6.53 -43.45 19.65
C TYR A 250 -6.46 -44.04 21.07
N ALA A 251 -6.42 -45.38 21.23
CA ALA A 251 -6.60 -46.03 22.52
C ALA A 251 -5.61 -45.55 23.60
N PHE A 252 -4.37 -45.23 23.25
CA PHE A 252 -3.33 -44.69 24.13
C PHE A 252 -2.78 -43.33 23.63
N PHE A 253 -3.58 -42.59 22.86
CA PHE A 253 -3.22 -41.27 22.36
C PHE A 253 -2.83 -40.34 23.52
N HIS A 254 -1.68 -39.64 23.44
CA HIS A 254 -1.21 -38.76 24.52
C HIS A 254 -1.03 -39.43 25.90
N CYS A 255 -0.67 -40.72 25.94
CA CYS A 255 -0.09 -41.33 27.14
C CYS A 255 1.39 -40.93 27.27
N ASP A 256 1.65 -39.64 27.52
CA ASP A 256 2.97 -39.03 27.42
C ASP A 256 4.03 -39.68 28.33
N ALA A 257 3.65 -40.11 29.53
CA ALA A 257 4.55 -40.74 30.50
C ALA A 257 4.80 -42.24 30.27
N LEU A 258 4.16 -42.87 29.27
CA LEU A 258 4.26 -44.30 29.02
C LEU A 258 5.66 -44.65 28.50
N THR A 259 6.41 -45.45 29.26
CA THR A 259 7.82 -45.77 28.94
C THR A 259 8.00 -47.07 28.16
N SER A 260 7.06 -48.00 28.35
CA SER A 260 7.01 -49.30 27.68
C SER A 260 5.57 -49.82 27.65
N ILE A 261 5.23 -50.59 26.63
CA ILE A 261 3.97 -51.32 26.56
C ILE A 261 4.18 -52.69 25.90
N HIS A 262 3.53 -53.72 26.44
CA HIS A 262 3.49 -55.04 25.85
C HIS A 262 2.19 -55.23 25.06
N ILE A 263 2.30 -55.49 23.76
CA ILE A 263 1.17 -55.84 22.90
C ILE A 263 1.04 -57.37 22.89
N PRO A 264 -0.10 -57.95 23.31
CA PRO A 264 -0.24 -59.40 23.40
C PRO A 264 -0.37 -60.11 22.05
N ASP A 265 0.06 -61.37 21.98
CA ASP A 265 0.03 -62.24 20.78
C ASP A 265 -1.38 -62.46 20.17
N GLY A 266 -2.45 -62.11 20.90
CA GLY A 266 -3.82 -62.16 20.41
C GLY A 266 -4.21 -60.97 19.51
N VAL A 267 -3.44 -59.87 19.54
CA VAL A 267 -3.78 -58.63 18.83
C VAL A 267 -3.44 -58.75 17.35
N THR A 268 -4.42 -58.52 16.47
CA THR A 268 -4.26 -58.68 15.01
C THR A 268 -4.02 -57.37 14.25
N SER A 269 -4.28 -56.22 14.87
CA SER A 269 -4.14 -54.88 14.27
C SER A 269 -3.91 -53.81 15.34
N ILE A 270 -3.09 -52.80 15.02
CA ILE A 270 -2.93 -51.57 15.81
C ILE A 270 -3.72 -50.46 15.12
N GLY A 271 -4.67 -49.86 15.85
CA GLY A 271 -5.54 -48.81 15.33
C GLY A 271 -4.81 -47.51 14.95
N GLU A 272 -5.50 -46.69 14.16
CA GLU A 272 -5.11 -45.32 13.82
C GLU A 272 -4.81 -44.50 15.09
N TYR A 273 -3.69 -43.76 15.12
CA TYR A 273 -3.25 -42.97 16.29
C TYR A 273 -3.11 -43.74 17.62
N ALA A 274 -3.12 -45.08 17.62
CA ALA A 274 -3.24 -45.87 18.86
C ALA A 274 -2.19 -45.52 19.93
N PHE A 275 -0.96 -45.18 19.55
CA PHE A 275 0.14 -44.79 20.44
C PHE A 275 0.72 -43.41 20.10
N ALA A 276 -0.01 -42.58 19.33
CA ALA A 276 0.50 -41.27 18.95
C ALA A 276 0.73 -40.38 20.20
N TYR A 277 1.86 -39.67 20.18
CA TYR A 277 2.38 -38.83 21.25
C TYR A 277 2.69 -39.54 22.57
N CYS A 278 2.88 -40.87 22.58
CA CYS A 278 3.54 -41.56 23.68
C CYS A 278 5.03 -41.18 23.73
N SER A 279 5.32 -39.94 24.11
CA SER A 279 6.61 -39.27 23.88
C SER A 279 7.78 -39.82 24.70
N LEU A 280 7.53 -40.48 25.83
CA LEU A 280 8.54 -41.21 26.61
C LEU A 280 8.64 -42.70 26.29
N LEU A 281 7.89 -43.21 25.29
CA LEU A 281 7.94 -44.61 24.91
C LEU A 281 9.30 -44.92 24.28
N THR A 282 10.10 -45.77 24.95
CA THR A 282 11.48 -46.05 24.53
C THR A 282 11.62 -47.29 23.65
N SER A 283 10.72 -48.25 23.84
CA SER A 283 10.64 -49.51 23.10
C SER A 283 9.21 -50.05 23.11
N ILE A 284 8.84 -50.76 22.05
CA ILE A 284 7.60 -51.52 21.94
C ILE A 284 7.86 -52.82 21.19
N ASN A 285 7.25 -53.91 21.66
CA ASN A 285 7.25 -55.19 20.96
C ASN A 285 5.90 -55.36 20.26
N ILE A 286 5.92 -55.47 18.93
CA ILE A 286 4.74 -55.78 18.13
C ILE A 286 4.75 -57.29 17.81
N PRO A 287 3.73 -58.06 18.21
CA PRO A 287 3.70 -59.50 18.00
C PRO A 287 3.43 -59.87 16.55
N ASN A 288 3.84 -61.09 16.16
CA ASN A 288 3.70 -61.63 14.78
C ASN A 288 2.24 -61.79 14.31
N SER A 289 1.27 -61.72 15.22
CA SER A 289 -0.15 -61.73 14.92
C SER A 289 -0.63 -60.43 14.25
N VAL A 290 0.11 -59.32 14.39
CA VAL A 290 -0.25 -58.02 13.82
C VAL A 290 -0.01 -58.03 12.31
N THR A 291 -1.06 -57.69 11.56
CA THR A 291 -1.04 -57.69 10.08
C THR A 291 -0.96 -56.30 9.45
N SER A 292 -1.25 -55.25 10.23
CA SER A 292 -1.21 -53.85 9.77
C SER A 292 -0.93 -52.89 10.92
N ILE A 293 -0.15 -51.83 10.63
CA ILE A 293 0.05 -50.67 11.50
C ILE A 293 -0.73 -49.50 10.90
N GLY A 294 -1.71 -48.98 11.66
CA GLY A 294 -2.59 -47.89 11.21
C GLY A 294 -1.86 -46.56 10.96
N GLU A 295 -2.53 -45.64 10.27
CA GLU A 295 -2.03 -44.28 10.06
C GLU A 295 -1.77 -43.59 11.41
N PHE A 296 -0.68 -42.82 11.48
CA PHE A 296 -0.25 -42.12 12.70
C PHE A 296 -0.03 -43.00 13.94
N ALA A 297 0.01 -44.33 13.84
CA ALA A 297 -0.03 -45.23 15.01
C ALA A 297 1.04 -44.92 16.08
N PHE A 298 2.24 -44.50 15.69
CA PHE A 298 3.36 -44.10 16.57
C PHE A 298 3.85 -42.67 16.30
N TYR A 299 2.98 -41.80 15.76
CA TYR A 299 3.31 -40.41 15.47
C TYR A 299 3.84 -39.71 16.74
N GLY A 300 5.00 -39.05 16.66
CA GLY A 300 5.55 -38.28 17.76
C GLY A 300 6.00 -39.10 18.98
N CYS A 301 6.24 -40.41 18.83
CA CYS A 301 6.94 -41.23 19.82
C CYS A 301 8.43 -40.88 19.87
N SER A 302 8.76 -39.65 20.27
CA SER A 302 10.09 -39.04 20.08
C SER A 302 11.22 -39.70 20.87
N SER A 303 10.93 -40.48 21.92
CA SER A 303 11.92 -41.27 22.67
C SER A 303 12.11 -42.71 22.16
N LEU A 304 11.37 -43.14 21.13
CA LEU A 304 11.42 -44.50 20.62
C LEU A 304 12.76 -44.73 19.91
N THR A 305 13.59 -45.63 20.45
CA THR A 305 14.97 -45.81 19.96
C THR A 305 15.11 -46.90 18.90
N SER A 306 14.25 -47.92 18.97
CA SER A 306 14.19 -49.06 18.05
C SER A 306 12.78 -49.63 18.05
N ILE A 307 12.38 -50.19 16.91
CA ILE A 307 11.15 -50.96 16.75
C ILE A 307 11.37 -52.07 15.72
N ASP A 308 10.94 -53.28 16.06
CA ASP A 308 10.93 -54.41 15.15
C ASP A 308 9.52 -54.55 14.56
N ILE A 309 9.38 -54.34 13.25
CA ILE A 309 8.11 -54.57 12.54
C ILE A 309 8.02 -56.07 12.25
N PRO A 310 6.96 -56.79 12.69
CA PRO A 310 6.91 -58.23 12.53
C PRO A 310 6.50 -58.66 11.12
N ASN A 311 6.92 -59.87 10.71
CA ASN A 311 6.67 -60.46 9.37
C ASN A 311 5.19 -60.62 8.98
N GLY A 312 4.26 -60.42 9.91
CA GLY A 312 2.83 -60.39 9.61
C GLY A 312 2.38 -59.09 8.92
N VAL A 313 3.14 -58.00 9.08
CA VAL A 313 2.76 -56.66 8.61
C VAL A 313 2.96 -56.54 7.10
N THR A 314 1.89 -56.21 6.37
CA THR A 314 1.94 -56.07 4.90
C THR A 314 2.06 -54.63 4.41
N SER A 315 1.77 -53.66 5.27
CA SER A 315 1.80 -52.22 4.96
C SER A 315 2.06 -51.36 6.20
N ILE A 316 2.85 -50.29 6.04
CA ILE A 316 3.06 -49.25 7.04
C ILE A 316 2.22 -48.03 6.64
N GLY A 317 1.26 -47.64 7.49
CA GLY A 317 0.36 -46.52 7.22
C GLY A 317 1.07 -45.17 7.11
N ALA A 318 0.40 -44.19 6.50
CA ALA A 318 0.89 -42.82 6.42
C ALA A 318 1.17 -42.25 7.81
N TYR A 319 2.24 -41.46 7.95
CA TYR A 319 2.69 -40.83 9.19
C TYR A 319 2.96 -41.78 10.37
N ALA A 320 3.04 -43.11 10.15
CA ALA A 320 3.06 -44.10 11.22
C ALA A 320 4.18 -43.88 12.25
N PHE A 321 5.38 -43.44 11.82
CA PHE A 321 6.53 -43.13 12.68
C PHE A 321 7.04 -41.69 12.48
N PHE A 322 6.19 -40.78 12.03
CA PHE A 322 6.58 -39.39 11.82
C PHE A 322 6.98 -38.73 13.15
N TYR A 323 8.10 -38.00 13.17
CA TYR A 323 8.72 -37.42 14.37
C TYR A 323 9.08 -38.42 15.49
N CYS A 324 9.47 -39.64 15.14
CA CYS A 324 10.19 -40.54 16.04
C CYS A 324 11.68 -40.16 16.13
N ASP A 325 11.98 -38.98 16.70
CA ASP A 325 13.30 -38.33 16.66
C ASP A 325 14.47 -39.22 17.12
N ALA A 326 14.27 -40.04 18.17
CA ALA A 326 15.30 -40.90 18.73
C ALA A 326 15.49 -42.24 17.99
N LEU A 327 14.70 -42.53 16.96
CA LEU A 327 14.74 -43.80 16.24
C LEU A 327 16.06 -43.91 15.47
N THR A 328 16.93 -44.85 15.89
CA THR A 328 18.28 -44.99 15.31
C THR A 328 18.36 -46.04 14.20
N SER A 329 17.50 -47.05 14.28
CA SER A 329 17.37 -48.15 13.35
C SER A 329 15.93 -48.69 13.37
N ILE A 330 15.50 -49.23 12.24
CA ILE A 330 14.23 -49.92 12.10
C ILE A 330 14.41 -51.10 11.15
N HIS A 331 13.83 -52.25 11.50
CA HIS A 331 13.73 -53.39 10.62
C HIS A 331 12.35 -53.42 9.95
N ILE A 332 12.31 -53.31 8.62
CA ILE A 332 11.10 -53.50 7.81
C ILE A 332 11.15 -54.93 7.23
N PRO A 333 10.14 -55.78 7.46
CA PRO A 333 10.15 -57.17 7.00
C PRO A 333 9.76 -57.30 5.52
N ASP A 334 10.17 -58.41 4.91
CA ASP A 334 9.92 -58.74 3.48
C ASP A 334 8.44 -58.79 3.08
N SER A 335 7.53 -58.90 4.06
CA SER A 335 6.09 -58.88 3.85
C SER A 335 5.54 -57.49 3.49
N VAL A 336 6.29 -56.42 3.76
CA VAL A 336 5.84 -55.04 3.50
C VAL A 336 5.96 -54.72 2.02
N THR A 337 4.86 -54.26 1.42
CA THR A 337 4.78 -53.98 -0.02
C THR A 337 4.86 -52.50 -0.37
N SER A 338 4.65 -51.60 0.60
CA SER A 338 4.69 -50.15 0.41
C SER A 338 5.04 -49.41 1.69
N ILE A 339 5.76 -48.29 1.56
CA ILE A 339 6.02 -47.32 2.64
C ILE A 339 5.15 -46.09 2.40
N GLY A 340 4.26 -45.78 3.34
CA GLY A 340 3.29 -44.69 3.23
C GLY A 340 3.89 -43.29 3.27
N GLU A 341 3.06 -42.30 2.92
CA GLU A 341 3.37 -40.87 3.00
C GLU A 341 3.88 -40.48 4.40
N TYR A 342 4.96 -39.71 4.51
CA TYR A 342 5.59 -39.30 5.78
C TYR A 342 5.92 -40.43 6.77
N ALA A 343 5.92 -41.71 6.37
CA ALA A 343 5.99 -42.84 7.30
C ALA A 343 7.16 -42.76 8.30
N PHE A 344 8.32 -42.27 7.87
CA PHE A 344 9.52 -42.08 8.69
C PHE A 344 10.03 -40.63 8.70
N GLY A 345 9.23 -39.67 8.22
CA GLY A 345 9.66 -38.28 8.16
C GLY A 345 10.01 -37.74 9.56
N GLY A 346 11.07 -36.93 9.64
CA GLY A 346 11.54 -36.36 10.90
C GLY A 346 12.18 -37.37 11.87
N CYS A 347 12.48 -38.60 11.46
CA CYS A 347 13.31 -39.52 12.26
C CYS A 347 14.77 -39.06 12.21
N THR A 348 15.08 -37.98 12.96
CA THR A 348 16.36 -37.25 12.85
C THR A 348 17.59 -38.05 13.28
N SER A 349 17.44 -39.08 14.11
CA SER A 349 18.52 -39.98 14.53
C SER A 349 18.69 -41.24 13.67
N LEU A 350 17.83 -41.45 12.66
CA LEU A 350 17.87 -42.65 11.83
C LEU A 350 19.12 -42.61 10.96
N THR A 351 20.02 -43.59 11.13
CA THR A 351 21.34 -43.57 10.46
C THR A 351 21.39 -44.40 9.17
N SER A 352 20.62 -45.49 9.14
CA SER A 352 20.49 -46.40 8.01
C SER A 352 19.13 -47.06 8.03
N ILE A 353 18.65 -47.44 6.86
CA ILE A 353 17.44 -48.25 6.70
C ILE A 353 17.62 -49.19 5.51
N ASP A 354 17.25 -50.45 5.71
CA ASP A 354 17.17 -51.43 4.64
C ASP A 354 15.72 -51.51 4.16
N ILE A 355 15.50 -51.18 2.89
CA ILE A 355 14.19 -51.30 2.25
C ILE A 355 14.08 -52.72 1.69
N PRO A 356 13.08 -53.52 2.08
CA PRO A 356 13.02 -54.92 1.68
C PRO A 356 12.49 -55.10 0.25
N ASP A 357 12.84 -56.24 -0.38
CA ASP A 357 12.50 -56.59 -1.77
C ASP A 357 10.98 -56.68 -2.06
N GLY A 358 10.14 -56.66 -1.03
CA GLY A 358 8.69 -56.57 -1.17
C GLY A 358 8.19 -55.18 -1.57
N VAL A 359 8.96 -54.13 -1.29
CA VAL A 359 8.52 -52.73 -1.44
C VAL A 359 8.57 -52.31 -2.91
N THR A 360 7.42 -51.89 -3.46
CA THR A 360 7.32 -51.48 -4.88
C THR A 360 7.41 -49.98 -5.11
N SER A 361 7.22 -49.16 -4.06
CA SER A 361 7.26 -47.71 -4.12
C SER A 361 7.63 -47.09 -2.76
N ILE A 362 8.32 -45.95 -2.82
CA ILE A 362 8.60 -45.10 -1.66
C ILE A 362 7.67 -43.89 -1.73
N GLY A 363 6.81 -43.72 -0.73
CA GLY A 363 5.79 -42.66 -0.69
C GLY A 363 6.36 -41.24 -0.60
N GLU A 364 5.51 -40.26 -0.85
CA GLU A 364 5.85 -38.83 -0.71
C GLU A 364 6.29 -38.53 0.72
N TYR A 365 7.35 -37.73 0.87
CA TYR A 365 7.94 -37.34 2.16
C TYR A 365 8.35 -38.51 3.09
N ALA A 366 8.45 -39.75 2.58
CA ALA A 366 8.62 -40.95 3.42
C ALA A 366 9.78 -40.87 4.42
N PHE A 367 10.90 -40.25 4.03
CA PHE A 367 12.11 -40.04 4.84
C PHE A 367 12.51 -38.56 4.95
N VAL A 368 11.58 -37.63 4.73
CA VAL A 368 11.88 -36.19 4.76
C VAL A 368 12.50 -35.80 6.11
N GLY A 369 13.60 -35.05 6.10
CA GLY A 369 14.25 -34.57 7.31
C GLY A 369 14.91 -35.65 8.18
N CYS A 370 15.14 -36.86 7.66
CA CYS A 370 16.01 -37.85 8.30
C CYS A 370 17.48 -37.40 8.23
N THR A 371 17.83 -36.38 9.02
CA THR A 371 19.11 -35.65 8.91
C THR A 371 20.36 -36.50 9.17
N SER A 372 20.24 -37.60 9.92
CA SER A 372 21.36 -38.52 10.19
C SER A 372 21.46 -39.68 9.19
N LEU A 373 20.52 -39.81 8.24
CA LEU A 373 20.48 -40.91 7.30
C LEU A 373 21.66 -40.77 6.32
N ALA A 374 22.68 -41.60 6.50
CA ALA A 374 23.93 -41.51 5.74
C ALA A 374 23.93 -42.42 4.50
N SER A 375 23.18 -43.52 4.56
CA SER A 375 23.06 -44.49 3.47
C SER A 375 21.69 -45.15 3.48
N ILE A 376 21.19 -45.46 2.29
CA ILE A 376 19.97 -46.24 2.08
C ILE A 376 20.17 -47.19 0.89
N ASN A 377 19.69 -48.41 1.03
CA ASN A 377 19.65 -49.39 -0.05
C ASN A 377 18.23 -49.41 -0.64
N ILE A 378 18.08 -49.04 -1.91
CA ILE A 378 16.81 -49.16 -2.64
C ILE A 378 16.84 -50.46 -3.45
N PRO A 379 15.92 -51.42 -3.19
CA PRO A 379 15.90 -52.70 -3.90
C PRO A 379 15.31 -52.58 -5.32
N ASP A 380 15.63 -53.56 -6.17
CA ASP A 380 15.18 -53.67 -7.57
C ASP A 380 13.64 -53.86 -7.71
N SER A 381 12.92 -54.00 -6.61
CA SER A 381 11.45 -54.02 -6.59
C SER A 381 10.85 -52.62 -6.68
N VAL A 382 11.58 -51.57 -6.28
CA VAL A 382 11.07 -50.20 -6.24
C VAL A 382 10.99 -49.62 -7.65
N THR A 383 9.81 -49.12 -8.00
CA THR A 383 9.52 -48.57 -9.34
C THR A 383 9.38 -47.04 -9.37
N SER A 384 9.18 -46.41 -8.21
CA SER A 384 8.99 -44.97 -8.09
C SER A 384 9.47 -44.44 -6.73
N ILE A 385 10.07 -43.25 -6.75
CA ILE A 385 10.43 -42.46 -5.57
C ILE A 385 9.53 -41.21 -5.54
N GLY A 386 8.73 -41.04 -4.48
CA GLY A 386 7.76 -39.96 -4.35
C GLY A 386 8.38 -38.56 -4.14
N ASP A 387 7.53 -37.54 -4.18
CA ASP A 387 7.91 -36.15 -3.96
C ASP A 387 8.51 -35.97 -2.56
N TYR A 388 9.62 -35.24 -2.47
CA TYR A 388 10.37 -34.99 -1.23
C TYR A 388 10.73 -36.23 -0.40
N ALA A 389 10.72 -37.44 -1.00
CA ALA A 389 10.90 -38.70 -0.27
C ALA A 389 12.16 -38.71 0.61
N PHE A 390 13.26 -38.11 0.17
CA PHE A 390 14.52 -37.94 0.90
C PHE A 390 14.89 -36.45 1.09
N GLY A 391 13.92 -35.55 0.98
CA GLY A 391 14.16 -34.11 1.13
C GLY A 391 14.76 -33.81 2.52
N GLY A 392 15.86 -33.05 2.58
CA GLY A 392 16.52 -32.70 3.85
C GLY A 392 17.27 -33.85 4.54
N CYS A 393 17.55 -34.96 3.85
CA CYS A 393 18.48 -35.99 4.32
C CYS A 393 19.94 -35.48 4.25
N THR A 394 20.28 -34.53 5.12
CA THR A 394 21.53 -33.75 5.03
C THR A 394 22.82 -34.58 5.16
N SER A 395 22.78 -35.76 5.77
CA SER A 395 23.93 -36.69 5.85
C SER A 395 24.04 -37.67 4.69
N LEU A 396 23.05 -37.75 3.79
CA LEU A 396 23.04 -38.70 2.68
C LEU A 396 24.11 -38.31 1.66
N ALA A 397 25.20 -39.08 1.61
CA ALA A 397 26.37 -38.76 0.79
C ALA A 397 26.33 -39.37 -0.62
N SER A 398 25.65 -40.52 -0.75
CA SER A 398 25.49 -41.28 -1.98
C SER A 398 24.19 -42.08 -1.93
N ILE A 399 23.58 -42.30 -3.09
CA ILE A 399 22.44 -43.20 -3.24
C ILE A 399 22.51 -43.90 -4.59
N ASP A 400 22.25 -45.21 -4.59
CA ASP A 400 22.16 -46.01 -5.79
C ASP A 400 20.68 -46.11 -6.20
N ILE A 401 20.35 -45.61 -7.39
CA ILE A 401 19.00 -45.72 -7.97
C ILE A 401 18.95 -46.97 -8.85
N PRO A 402 18.16 -48.02 -8.49
CA PRO A 402 18.12 -49.24 -9.28
C PRO A 402 17.41 -49.04 -10.63
N ASN A 403 17.74 -49.90 -11.61
CA ASN A 403 17.16 -49.87 -12.97
C ASN A 403 15.66 -50.25 -13.02
N SER A 404 15.05 -50.53 -11.88
CA SER A 404 13.60 -50.70 -11.74
C SER A 404 12.87 -49.36 -11.60
N VAL A 405 13.55 -48.31 -11.15
CA VAL A 405 12.94 -46.99 -10.91
C VAL A 405 12.64 -46.30 -12.23
N THR A 406 11.40 -45.87 -12.40
CA THR A 406 10.90 -45.21 -13.60
C THR A 406 10.59 -43.72 -13.37
N SER A 407 10.40 -43.30 -12.12
CA SER A 407 10.11 -41.92 -11.74
C SER A 407 10.79 -41.50 -10.43
N ILE A 408 11.28 -40.26 -10.43
CA ILE A 408 11.82 -39.54 -9.27
C ILE A 408 10.95 -38.28 -9.08
N GLY A 409 10.35 -38.13 -7.91
CA GLY A 409 9.44 -37.03 -7.58
C GLY A 409 10.09 -35.64 -7.48
N ALA A 410 9.26 -34.61 -7.39
CA ALA A 410 9.69 -33.23 -7.17
C ALA A 410 10.36 -33.10 -5.80
N GLY A 411 11.49 -32.40 -5.72
CA GLY A 411 12.25 -32.25 -4.47
C GLY A 411 12.73 -33.56 -3.83
N ALA A 412 12.67 -34.72 -4.51
CA ALA A 412 12.90 -36.04 -3.91
C ALA A 412 14.22 -36.14 -3.14
N PHE A 413 15.28 -35.48 -3.61
CA PHE A 413 16.58 -35.37 -2.95
C PHE A 413 16.95 -33.91 -2.64
N GLY A 414 15.99 -33.00 -2.62
CA GLY A 414 16.24 -31.60 -2.29
C GLY A 414 16.86 -31.46 -0.90
N GLU A 415 17.70 -30.45 -0.68
CA GLU A 415 18.35 -30.19 0.62
C GLU A 415 19.28 -31.33 1.12
N CYS A 416 19.67 -32.28 0.26
CA CYS A 416 20.64 -33.33 0.59
C CYS A 416 22.07 -32.77 0.59
N SER A 417 22.45 -32.05 1.64
CA SER A 417 23.68 -31.25 1.68
C SER A 417 24.99 -32.03 1.54
N SER A 418 25.01 -33.34 1.82
CA SER A 418 26.21 -34.18 1.68
C SER A 418 26.28 -34.93 0.34
N LEU A 419 25.22 -34.89 -0.47
CA LEU A 419 25.16 -35.65 -1.72
C LEU A 419 26.16 -35.06 -2.74
N THR A 420 27.10 -35.88 -3.21
CA THR A 420 28.20 -35.40 -4.08
C THR A 420 28.00 -35.70 -5.56
N SER A 421 27.31 -36.79 -5.89
CA SER A 421 26.95 -37.17 -7.25
C SER A 421 25.61 -37.89 -7.28
N MET A 422 24.94 -37.84 -8.43
CA MET A 422 23.71 -38.57 -8.70
C MET A 422 23.83 -39.29 -10.04
N ASP A 423 23.52 -40.59 -10.07
CA ASP A 423 23.49 -41.39 -11.30
C ASP A 423 22.05 -41.71 -11.68
N ILE A 424 21.63 -41.30 -12.88
CA ILE A 424 20.29 -41.52 -13.42
C ILE A 424 20.33 -42.75 -14.36
N PRO A 425 19.68 -43.87 -13.98
CA PRO A 425 19.66 -45.08 -14.80
C PRO A 425 18.84 -44.92 -16.08
N ASP A 426 18.95 -45.87 -17.01
CA ASP A 426 18.24 -45.85 -18.30
C ASP A 426 16.72 -46.01 -18.17
N SER A 427 16.26 -46.61 -17.06
CA SER A 427 14.86 -46.84 -16.73
C SER A 427 14.09 -45.58 -16.33
N VAL A 428 14.78 -44.51 -15.87
CA VAL A 428 14.12 -43.30 -15.39
C VAL A 428 13.55 -42.50 -16.55
N THR A 429 12.24 -42.33 -16.54
CA THR A 429 11.46 -41.63 -17.57
C THR A 429 10.90 -40.29 -17.10
N SER A 430 10.85 -40.04 -15.80
CA SER A 430 10.35 -38.79 -15.20
C SER A 430 11.19 -38.37 -14.00
N ILE A 431 11.55 -37.08 -13.95
CA ILE A 431 12.24 -36.41 -12.84
C ILE A 431 11.45 -35.13 -12.56
N GLY A 432 10.96 -34.98 -11.33
CA GLY A 432 10.19 -33.82 -10.90
C GLY A 432 11.04 -32.55 -10.73
N ALA A 433 10.38 -31.40 -10.70
CA ALA A 433 11.02 -30.10 -10.49
C ALA A 433 11.83 -30.07 -9.18
N GLY A 434 13.03 -29.49 -9.23
CA GLY A 434 13.87 -29.34 -8.05
C GLY A 434 14.26 -30.65 -7.35
N ALA A 435 14.19 -31.82 -8.02
CA ALA A 435 14.55 -33.11 -7.44
C ALA A 435 15.92 -33.12 -6.75
N PHE A 436 16.84 -32.24 -7.18
CA PHE A 436 18.20 -32.08 -6.63
C PHE A 436 18.49 -30.63 -6.20
N ALA A 437 17.47 -29.82 -5.91
CA ALA A 437 17.64 -28.43 -5.48
C ALA A 437 18.29 -28.34 -4.09
N ASP A 438 19.03 -27.26 -3.82
CA ASP A 438 19.72 -27.02 -2.54
C ASP A 438 20.60 -28.19 -2.08
N CYS A 439 21.32 -28.81 -3.03
CA CYS A 439 22.33 -29.83 -2.76
C CYS A 439 23.73 -29.21 -2.89
N PRO A 440 24.22 -28.43 -1.92
CA PRO A 440 25.44 -27.62 -2.02
C PRO A 440 26.73 -28.42 -2.22
N SER A 441 26.73 -29.74 -2.01
CA SER A 441 27.89 -30.61 -2.30
C SER A 441 27.79 -31.34 -3.65
N LEU A 442 26.65 -31.23 -4.36
CA LEU A 442 26.42 -31.99 -5.59
C LEU A 442 27.26 -31.40 -6.72
N MET A 443 28.22 -32.19 -7.20
CA MET A 443 29.17 -31.80 -8.24
C MET A 443 28.75 -32.26 -9.64
N SER A 444 27.98 -33.36 -9.73
CA SER A 444 27.62 -33.96 -11.01
C SER A 444 26.33 -34.79 -10.94
N ILE A 445 25.49 -34.63 -11.95
CA ILE A 445 24.40 -35.53 -12.29
C ILE A 445 24.79 -36.27 -13.57
N ASN A 446 25.02 -37.58 -13.47
CA ASN A 446 25.37 -38.43 -14.60
C ASN A 446 24.11 -39.16 -15.09
N VAL A 447 23.99 -39.33 -16.41
CA VAL A 447 22.84 -40.03 -17.01
C VAL A 447 23.36 -41.20 -17.82
N ALA A 448 22.74 -42.37 -17.65
CA ALA A 448 23.04 -43.55 -18.45
C ALA A 448 22.94 -43.24 -19.96
N ALA A 449 23.88 -43.73 -20.75
CA ALA A 449 23.97 -43.39 -22.19
C ALA A 449 22.70 -43.75 -22.96
N ASP A 450 22.06 -44.86 -22.57
CA ASP A 450 20.86 -45.41 -23.19
C ASP A 450 19.55 -44.88 -22.58
N ASN A 451 19.60 -43.93 -21.62
CA ASN A 451 18.37 -43.32 -21.09
C ASN A 451 17.57 -42.65 -22.22
N PRO A 452 16.26 -42.93 -22.36
CA PRO A 452 15.46 -42.45 -23.48
C PRO A 452 15.04 -40.96 -23.35
N ASN A 453 14.99 -40.42 -22.13
CA ASN A 453 14.34 -39.13 -21.84
C ASN A 453 15.30 -38.04 -21.36
N TYR A 454 16.48 -38.41 -20.85
CA TYR A 454 17.44 -37.51 -20.25
C TYR A 454 18.83 -37.65 -20.87
N SER A 455 19.64 -36.60 -20.72
CA SER A 455 21.05 -36.62 -21.08
C SER A 455 21.87 -35.79 -20.08
N GLY A 456 23.07 -36.27 -19.77
CA GLY A 456 24.04 -35.55 -18.94
C GLY A 456 25.13 -34.92 -19.80
N GLN A 457 25.50 -33.68 -19.54
CA GLN A 457 26.67 -33.03 -20.17
C GLN A 457 27.44 -32.22 -19.14
N GLY A 458 28.71 -32.59 -18.89
CA GLY A 458 29.56 -31.88 -17.92
C GLY A 458 29.03 -31.93 -16.49
N GLY A 459 28.25 -32.96 -16.15
CA GLY A 459 27.56 -33.10 -14.87
C GLY A 459 26.22 -32.35 -14.77
N VAL A 460 25.77 -31.65 -15.82
CA VAL A 460 24.49 -30.94 -15.85
C VAL A 460 23.43 -31.82 -16.51
N LEU A 461 22.21 -31.82 -15.94
CA LEU A 461 21.08 -32.62 -16.38
C LEU A 461 20.22 -31.86 -17.41
N PHE A 462 19.96 -32.52 -18.53
CA PHE A 462 19.09 -32.06 -19.61
C PHE A 462 18.06 -33.12 -19.97
N ASN A 463 17.04 -32.74 -20.72
CA ASN A 463 16.24 -33.70 -21.46
C ASN A 463 17.09 -34.34 -22.59
N LYS A 464 16.56 -35.39 -23.23
CA LYS A 464 17.33 -36.19 -24.21
C LYS A 464 17.88 -35.34 -25.35
N ASP A 465 17.05 -34.43 -25.86
CA ASP A 465 17.36 -33.56 -27.00
C ASP A 465 18.14 -32.29 -26.61
N LYS A 466 18.38 -32.07 -25.31
CA LYS A 466 19.03 -30.87 -24.74
C LYS A 466 18.33 -29.56 -25.11
N THR A 467 17.01 -29.63 -25.23
CA THR A 467 16.13 -28.46 -25.40
C THR A 467 15.69 -27.90 -24.05
N GLU A 468 15.88 -28.64 -22.96
CA GLU A 468 15.62 -28.18 -21.60
C GLU A 468 16.80 -28.50 -20.69
N LEU A 469 17.26 -27.49 -19.92
CA LEU A 469 18.18 -27.65 -18.80
C LEU A 469 17.35 -27.84 -17.53
N LEU A 470 17.42 -29.03 -16.93
CA LEU A 470 16.59 -29.40 -15.78
C LEU A 470 17.28 -29.13 -14.45
N ALA A 471 18.59 -29.39 -14.35
CA ALA A 471 19.33 -29.19 -13.11
C ALA A 471 20.82 -28.99 -13.35
N TYR A 472 21.34 -27.90 -12.79
CA TYR A 472 22.72 -27.56 -12.63
C TYR A 472 23.13 -27.91 -11.19
N PRO A 473 24.18 -28.74 -10.99
CA PRO A 473 24.62 -29.09 -9.64
C PRO A 473 25.14 -27.88 -8.85
N ALA A 474 24.45 -27.54 -7.76
CA ALA A 474 24.74 -26.39 -6.90
C ALA A 474 26.17 -26.38 -6.31
N GLY A 475 26.78 -27.56 -6.10
CA GLY A 475 28.14 -27.67 -5.58
C GLY A 475 29.25 -27.33 -6.58
N LYS A 476 28.93 -27.20 -7.87
CA LYS A 476 29.93 -26.80 -8.87
C LYS A 476 30.52 -25.43 -8.54
N THR A 477 31.83 -25.32 -8.75
CA THR A 477 32.63 -24.13 -8.45
C THR A 477 32.83 -23.22 -9.66
N ASP A 478 32.15 -23.51 -10.78
CA ASP A 478 32.24 -22.68 -11.98
C ASP A 478 31.62 -21.29 -11.67
N THR A 479 32.31 -20.22 -12.06
CA THR A 479 31.82 -18.84 -11.86
C THR A 479 30.89 -18.39 -12.99
N ALA A 480 30.85 -19.14 -14.09
CA ALA A 480 30.02 -18.90 -15.25
C ALA A 480 29.66 -20.24 -15.90
N TYR A 481 28.50 -20.30 -16.55
CA TYR A 481 28.07 -21.46 -17.31
C TYR A 481 27.51 -21.04 -18.67
N ASN A 482 28.04 -21.63 -19.74
CA ASN A 482 27.57 -21.39 -21.09
C ASN A 482 26.42 -22.36 -21.43
N ILE A 483 25.20 -21.85 -21.46
CA ILE A 483 24.01 -22.64 -21.80
C ILE A 483 24.06 -23.02 -23.28
N PRO A 484 23.95 -24.32 -23.65
CA PRO A 484 23.96 -24.72 -25.05
C PRO A 484 22.84 -24.05 -25.86
N GLY A 485 23.14 -23.56 -27.07
CA GLY A 485 22.13 -22.94 -27.95
C GLY A 485 21.04 -23.88 -28.49
N THR A 486 21.06 -25.16 -28.09
CA THR A 486 19.93 -26.08 -28.30
C THR A 486 18.83 -25.90 -27.25
N VAL A 487 19.15 -25.29 -26.10
CA VAL A 487 18.22 -25.11 -24.98
C VAL A 487 17.20 -24.05 -25.35
N THR A 488 15.92 -24.42 -25.25
CA THR A 488 14.77 -23.55 -25.43
C THR A 488 14.07 -23.23 -24.12
N ARG A 489 14.30 -24.00 -23.05
CA ARG A 489 13.73 -23.75 -21.72
C ARG A 489 14.78 -23.95 -20.62
N ILE A 490 14.84 -22.99 -19.70
CA ILE A 490 15.48 -23.18 -18.39
C ILE A 490 14.39 -23.71 -17.45
N GLY A 491 14.54 -24.93 -16.96
CA GLY A 491 13.53 -25.59 -16.13
C GLY A 491 13.40 -24.96 -14.73
N ASP A 492 12.39 -25.42 -14.00
CA ASP A 492 12.16 -24.98 -12.62
C ASP A 492 13.31 -25.43 -11.72
N TYR A 493 13.78 -24.55 -10.85
CA TYR A 493 14.94 -24.76 -9.97
C TYR A 493 16.27 -25.10 -10.68
N ALA A 494 16.35 -24.89 -12.00
CA ALA A 494 17.46 -25.42 -12.80
C ALA A 494 18.85 -24.96 -12.35
N PHE A 495 19.00 -23.73 -11.84
CA PHE A 495 20.24 -23.19 -11.26
C PHE A 495 20.07 -22.82 -9.77
N ALA A 496 18.93 -23.13 -9.15
CA ALA A 496 18.64 -22.71 -7.79
C ALA A 496 19.76 -23.09 -6.81
N TYR A 497 20.07 -22.18 -5.89
CA TYR A 497 21.06 -22.32 -4.85
C TYR A 497 22.47 -22.61 -5.38
N SER A 498 22.86 -21.98 -6.49
CA SER A 498 24.22 -22.09 -7.05
C SER A 498 25.10 -20.92 -6.56
N PRO A 499 25.76 -21.03 -5.40
CA PRO A 499 26.47 -19.91 -4.77
C PRO A 499 27.76 -19.50 -5.49
N SER A 500 28.27 -20.29 -6.44
CA SER A 500 29.52 -19.99 -7.16
C SER A 500 29.30 -19.16 -8.42
N LEU A 501 28.11 -19.19 -9.02
CA LEU A 501 27.82 -18.52 -10.28
C LEU A 501 27.74 -17.01 -10.07
N THR A 502 28.55 -16.26 -10.81
CA THR A 502 28.56 -14.79 -10.79
C THR A 502 27.96 -14.18 -12.05
N ASN A 503 28.01 -14.90 -13.18
CA ASN A 503 27.42 -14.47 -14.44
C ASN A 503 26.83 -15.64 -15.21
N ILE A 504 25.72 -15.37 -15.91
CA ILE A 504 25.02 -16.31 -16.79
C ILE A 504 24.57 -15.58 -18.05
N ASP A 505 24.89 -16.17 -19.20
CA ASP A 505 24.39 -15.76 -20.51
C ASP A 505 23.30 -16.73 -20.95
N ILE A 506 22.05 -16.24 -21.03
CA ILE A 506 20.90 -16.98 -21.53
C ILE A 506 20.80 -16.74 -23.05
N PRO A 507 20.95 -17.77 -23.90
CA PRO A 507 20.99 -17.57 -25.35
C PRO A 507 19.60 -17.28 -25.95
N ASP A 508 19.58 -16.65 -27.13
CA ASP A 508 18.35 -16.33 -27.89
C ASP A 508 17.46 -17.54 -28.23
N SER A 509 18.00 -18.76 -28.13
CA SER A 509 17.21 -19.98 -28.30
C SER A 509 16.21 -20.21 -27.17
N VAL A 510 16.45 -19.65 -25.98
CA VAL A 510 15.60 -19.81 -24.79
C VAL A 510 14.36 -18.94 -24.93
N THR A 511 13.18 -19.56 -24.79
CA THR A 511 11.89 -18.88 -24.86
C THR A 511 11.27 -18.64 -23.48
N SER A 512 11.69 -19.38 -22.45
CA SER A 512 11.12 -19.24 -21.10
C SER A 512 12.11 -19.60 -20.01
N ILE A 513 12.10 -18.81 -18.94
CA ILE A 513 12.81 -19.06 -17.68
C ILE A 513 11.79 -19.59 -16.65
N GLY A 514 12.03 -20.79 -16.13
CA GLY A 514 11.12 -21.49 -15.20
C GLY A 514 11.07 -20.88 -13.80
N ASN A 515 10.18 -21.45 -12.98
CA ASN A 515 9.96 -21.01 -11.60
C ASN A 515 11.18 -21.35 -10.73
N SER A 516 11.59 -20.42 -9.86
CA SER A 516 12.78 -20.54 -9.01
C SER A 516 14.07 -20.86 -9.79
N ALA A 517 14.14 -20.62 -11.10
CA ALA A 517 15.24 -21.07 -11.95
C ALA A 517 16.62 -20.68 -11.42
N PHE A 518 16.78 -19.47 -10.89
CA PHE A 518 18.00 -18.92 -10.28
C PHE A 518 17.80 -18.55 -8.81
N ARG A 519 16.82 -19.14 -8.14
CA ARG A 519 16.52 -18.83 -6.73
C ARG A 519 17.78 -18.95 -5.86
N ASP A 520 18.03 -17.95 -5.01
CA ASP A 520 19.13 -17.87 -4.07
C ASP A 520 20.52 -18.08 -4.70
N CYS A 521 20.70 -17.69 -5.97
CA CYS A 521 22.02 -17.55 -6.61
C CYS A 521 22.72 -16.28 -6.09
N THR A 522 23.07 -16.31 -4.81
CA THR A 522 23.50 -15.12 -4.05
C THR A 522 24.77 -14.42 -4.55
N SER A 523 25.60 -15.08 -5.36
CA SER A 523 26.80 -14.48 -5.97
C SER A 523 26.58 -13.93 -7.38
N LEU A 524 25.39 -14.10 -7.95
CA LEU A 524 25.07 -13.68 -9.32
C LEU A 524 25.04 -12.16 -9.39
N THR A 525 25.95 -11.55 -10.15
CA THR A 525 26.07 -10.09 -10.30
C THR A 525 25.49 -9.58 -11.61
N SER A 526 25.49 -10.40 -12.66
CA SER A 526 25.00 -10.04 -13.99
C SER A 526 24.35 -11.23 -14.70
N VAL A 527 23.22 -10.98 -15.35
CA VAL A 527 22.52 -11.96 -16.19
C VAL A 527 22.21 -11.31 -17.53
N THR A 528 22.67 -11.91 -18.62
CA THR A 528 22.26 -11.52 -19.97
C THR A 528 21.08 -12.38 -20.38
N ILE A 529 19.94 -11.75 -20.70
CA ILE A 529 18.75 -12.46 -21.19
C ILE A 529 18.67 -12.34 -22.72
N GLY A 530 18.67 -13.48 -23.41
CA GLY A 530 18.51 -13.51 -24.87
C GLY A 530 17.13 -13.04 -25.34
N ASN A 531 17.07 -12.48 -26.54
CA ASN A 531 15.87 -11.84 -27.11
C ASN A 531 14.71 -12.80 -27.40
N GLY A 532 14.96 -14.12 -27.34
CA GLY A 532 13.93 -15.14 -27.51
C GLY A 532 13.00 -15.30 -26.30
N VAL A 533 13.40 -14.80 -25.12
CA VAL A 533 12.66 -15.04 -23.86
C VAL A 533 11.35 -14.26 -23.85
N THR A 534 10.23 -14.97 -23.64
CA THR A 534 8.90 -14.38 -23.57
C THR A 534 8.32 -14.34 -22.17
N SER A 535 8.86 -15.12 -21.23
CA SER A 535 8.33 -15.20 -19.86
C SER A 535 9.40 -15.50 -18.82
N ILE A 536 9.32 -14.80 -17.68
CA ILE A 536 10.13 -15.02 -16.48
C ILE A 536 9.22 -15.58 -15.39
N GLY A 537 9.52 -16.78 -14.88
CA GLY A 537 8.70 -17.50 -13.92
C GLY A 537 8.67 -16.90 -12.51
N GLU A 538 7.80 -17.47 -11.66
CA GLU A 538 7.68 -17.11 -10.25
C GLU A 538 8.98 -17.43 -9.50
N TYR A 539 9.41 -16.56 -8.60
CA TYR A 539 10.66 -16.70 -7.84
C TYR A 539 11.94 -16.85 -8.70
N ALA A 540 11.88 -16.59 -10.01
CA ALA A 540 12.94 -16.94 -10.96
C ALA A 540 14.33 -16.46 -10.54
N PHE A 541 14.46 -15.25 -9.99
CA PHE A 541 15.68 -14.65 -9.45
C PHE A 541 15.52 -14.26 -7.98
N TYR A 542 14.61 -14.92 -7.24
CA TYR A 542 14.40 -14.67 -5.82
C TYR A 542 15.71 -14.78 -5.04
N GLY A 543 16.04 -13.79 -4.21
CA GLY A 543 17.23 -13.84 -3.34
C GLY A 543 18.58 -13.71 -4.07
N CYS A 544 18.59 -13.33 -5.35
CA CYS A 544 19.81 -12.97 -6.09
C CYS A 544 20.39 -11.63 -5.60
N SER A 545 20.82 -11.60 -4.33
CA SER A 545 21.13 -10.38 -3.57
C SER A 545 22.33 -9.58 -4.09
N SER A 546 23.20 -10.17 -4.91
CA SER A 546 24.34 -9.50 -5.55
C SER A 546 24.05 -8.97 -6.96
N LEU A 547 22.85 -9.20 -7.51
CA LEU A 547 22.51 -8.80 -8.87
C LEU A 547 22.41 -7.28 -8.96
N THR A 548 23.25 -6.63 -9.77
CA THR A 548 23.32 -5.15 -9.85
C THR A 548 22.55 -4.58 -11.02
N SER A 549 22.47 -5.32 -12.14
CA SER A 549 21.70 -4.94 -13.32
C SER A 549 21.22 -6.20 -14.05
N ILE A 550 20.07 -6.08 -14.69
CA ILE A 550 19.51 -7.11 -15.57
C ILE A 550 18.61 -6.41 -16.59
N ASP A 551 18.85 -6.69 -17.87
CA ASP A 551 18.08 -6.10 -18.96
C ASP A 551 16.95 -7.06 -19.34
N ILE A 552 15.71 -6.56 -19.32
CA ILE A 552 14.54 -7.33 -19.74
C ILE A 552 14.29 -7.09 -21.23
N PRO A 553 14.41 -8.11 -22.09
CA PRO A 553 14.25 -7.92 -23.54
C PRO A 553 12.79 -7.69 -23.94
N ASP A 554 12.58 -6.97 -25.05
CA ASP A 554 11.26 -6.62 -25.62
C ASP A 554 10.36 -7.83 -25.95
N GLY A 555 10.93 -9.04 -25.98
CA GLY A 555 10.16 -10.27 -26.15
C GLY A 555 9.34 -10.66 -24.91
N VAL A 556 9.70 -10.17 -23.72
CA VAL A 556 9.09 -10.58 -22.45
C VAL A 556 7.69 -9.99 -22.31
N THR A 557 6.71 -10.86 -22.09
CA THR A 557 5.31 -10.47 -21.89
C THR A 557 4.84 -10.62 -20.44
N SER A 558 5.53 -11.42 -19.63
CA SER A 558 5.13 -11.71 -18.25
C SER A 558 6.32 -11.91 -17.31
N ILE A 559 6.24 -11.30 -16.12
CA ILE A 559 7.14 -11.50 -14.98
C ILE A 559 6.34 -12.08 -13.81
N GLY A 560 6.73 -13.24 -13.27
CA GLY A 560 6.00 -13.96 -12.23
C GLY A 560 6.04 -13.34 -10.83
N ASP A 561 5.26 -13.92 -9.91
CA ASP A 561 5.22 -13.53 -8.49
C ASP A 561 6.63 -13.68 -7.86
N ASP A 562 7.02 -12.71 -7.04
CA ASP A 562 8.30 -12.69 -6.32
C ASP A 562 9.56 -12.87 -7.21
N ALA A 563 9.45 -12.69 -8.54
CA ALA A 563 10.50 -13.06 -9.50
C ALA A 563 11.87 -12.45 -9.20
N PHE A 564 11.94 -11.22 -8.69
CA PHE A 564 13.15 -10.51 -8.30
C PHE A 564 13.16 -10.14 -6.81
N ASN A 565 12.28 -10.74 -5.99
CA ASN A 565 12.20 -10.40 -4.56
C ASN A 565 13.53 -10.69 -3.86
N GLY A 566 14.04 -9.71 -3.10
CA GLY A 566 15.31 -9.83 -2.39
C GLY A 566 16.56 -9.60 -3.26
N CYS A 567 16.41 -9.11 -4.49
CA CYS A 567 17.52 -8.60 -5.30
C CYS A 567 18.01 -7.25 -4.77
N THR A 568 18.61 -7.26 -3.57
CA THR A 568 18.92 -6.05 -2.79
C THR A 568 19.96 -5.11 -3.42
N SER A 569 20.74 -5.58 -4.40
CA SER A 569 21.76 -4.78 -5.08
C SER A 569 21.27 -4.16 -6.40
N LEU A 570 20.04 -4.44 -6.86
CA LEU A 570 19.48 -3.82 -8.04
C LEU A 570 19.18 -2.35 -7.76
N THR A 571 19.71 -1.47 -8.61
CA THR A 571 19.50 -0.02 -8.52
C THR A 571 18.61 0.52 -9.64
N SER A 572 18.66 -0.12 -10.81
CA SER A 572 17.84 0.25 -11.97
C SER A 572 17.49 -0.99 -12.78
N MET A 573 16.32 -0.98 -13.39
CA MET A 573 15.84 -2.05 -14.26
C MET A 573 14.79 -1.51 -15.22
N ASP A 574 15.07 -1.63 -16.52
CA ASP A 574 14.13 -1.22 -17.56
C ASP A 574 13.13 -2.36 -17.81
N ILE A 575 11.84 -2.01 -17.80
CA ILE A 575 10.74 -2.94 -18.08
C ILE A 575 10.07 -2.52 -19.39
N PRO A 576 10.16 -3.33 -20.46
CA PRO A 576 9.65 -2.95 -21.78
C PRO A 576 8.11 -2.92 -21.82
N GLU A 577 7.55 -2.16 -22.77
CA GLU A 577 6.10 -2.02 -22.96
C GLU A 577 5.40 -3.36 -23.28
N SER A 578 6.13 -4.33 -23.82
CA SER A 578 5.65 -5.68 -24.10
C SER A 578 5.17 -6.43 -22.85
N VAL A 579 5.65 -6.05 -21.65
CA VAL A 579 5.25 -6.66 -20.39
C VAL A 579 3.82 -6.25 -20.06
N THR A 580 2.92 -7.22 -20.10
CA THR A 580 1.48 -7.04 -19.84
C THR A 580 1.02 -7.66 -18.53
N SER A 581 1.94 -8.33 -17.81
CA SER A 581 1.68 -8.94 -16.51
C SER A 581 2.94 -8.94 -15.65
N ILE A 582 2.82 -8.45 -14.42
CA ILE A 582 3.85 -8.48 -13.39
C ILE A 582 3.18 -9.03 -12.13
N GLY A 583 3.75 -10.10 -11.59
CA GLY A 583 3.26 -10.81 -10.42
C GLY A 583 3.37 -10.03 -9.12
N SER A 584 2.67 -10.50 -8.09
CA SER A 584 2.68 -9.91 -6.76
C SER A 584 4.10 -9.92 -6.19
N SER A 585 4.50 -8.81 -5.56
CA SER A 585 5.80 -8.71 -4.88
C SER A 585 7.01 -8.98 -5.79
N ALA A 586 6.87 -8.87 -7.12
CA ALA A 586 7.93 -9.21 -8.08
C ALA A 586 9.26 -8.51 -7.76
N PHE A 587 9.22 -7.27 -7.25
CA PHE A 587 10.39 -6.48 -6.87
C PHE A 587 10.44 -6.16 -5.36
N TYR A 588 9.79 -6.97 -4.52
CA TYR A 588 9.81 -6.75 -3.07
C TYR A 588 11.23 -6.86 -2.50
N ASN A 589 11.54 -6.10 -1.45
CA ASN A 589 12.90 -6.01 -0.88
C ASN A 589 14.02 -5.58 -1.87
N CYS A 590 13.69 -4.91 -2.99
CA CYS A 590 14.66 -4.27 -3.88
C CYS A 590 14.88 -2.81 -3.47
N GLY A 591 15.47 -2.57 -2.29
CA GLY A 591 15.38 -1.29 -1.57
C GLY A 591 15.99 -0.05 -2.22
N SER A 592 16.72 -0.18 -3.34
CA SER A 592 17.28 0.95 -4.09
C SER A 592 16.88 0.96 -5.56
N LEU A 593 15.92 0.11 -5.94
CA LEU A 593 15.50 -0.06 -7.31
C LEU A 593 14.64 1.13 -7.78
N ILE A 594 15.04 1.72 -8.91
CA ILE A 594 14.22 2.60 -9.72
C ILE A 594 13.84 1.85 -11.01
N LEU A 595 12.55 1.72 -11.29
CA LEU A 595 12.10 1.06 -12.52
C LEU A 595 12.12 2.05 -13.69
N GLY A 596 12.80 1.65 -14.77
CA GLY A 596 12.60 2.24 -16.09
C GLY A 596 11.28 1.77 -16.66
N VAL A 597 10.35 2.69 -16.94
CA VAL A 597 9.01 2.36 -17.42
C VAL A 597 8.65 3.20 -18.64
N VAL A 598 7.74 2.71 -19.49
CA VAL A 598 7.11 3.54 -20.52
C VAL A 598 5.86 4.20 -19.92
N PRO A 599 5.64 5.53 -20.03
CA PRO A 599 4.43 6.19 -19.53
C PRO A 599 3.16 5.50 -20.05
N GLY A 600 2.22 5.19 -19.16
CA GLY A 600 0.97 4.47 -19.49
C GLY A 600 1.09 2.95 -19.63
N SER A 601 2.29 2.37 -19.57
CA SER A 601 2.50 0.91 -19.62
C SER A 601 1.94 0.18 -18.39
N TYR A 602 1.86 -1.15 -18.49
CA TYR A 602 1.52 -1.99 -17.33
C TYR A 602 2.56 -1.82 -16.21
N ALA A 603 3.85 -1.75 -16.55
CA ALA A 603 4.94 -1.54 -15.61
C ALA A 603 4.82 -0.21 -14.87
N TYR A 604 4.46 0.87 -15.56
CA TYR A 604 4.16 2.17 -14.95
C TYR A 604 3.03 2.07 -13.92
N THR A 605 1.92 1.43 -14.28
CA THR A 605 0.78 1.25 -13.37
C THR A 605 1.16 0.37 -12.17
N TYR A 606 1.93 -0.69 -12.40
CA TYR A 606 2.41 -1.59 -11.36
C TYR A 606 3.32 -0.86 -10.37
N ALA A 607 4.31 -0.10 -10.85
CA ALA A 607 5.26 0.64 -10.02
C ALA A 607 4.53 1.63 -9.10
N ARG A 608 3.60 2.41 -9.66
CA ARG A 608 2.77 3.36 -8.92
C ARG A 608 1.90 2.70 -7.84
N ASN A 609 1.29 1.54 -8.15
CA ASN A 609 0.41 0.86 -7.20
C ASN A 609 1.16 0.14 -6.06
N ASN A 610 2.48 -0.05 -6.20
CA ASN A 610 3.33 -0.75 -5.23
C ASN A 610 4.39 0.16 -4.59
N ASP A 611 4.26 1.49 -4.75
CA ASP A 611 5.18 2.50 -4.20
C ASP A 611 6.66 2.25 -4.59
N ILE A 612 6.90 1.76 -5.82
CA ILE A 612 8.24 1.53 -6.35
C ILE A 612 8.63 2.79 -7.15
N PRO A 613 9.76 3.46 -6.83
CA PRO A 613 10.22 4.60 -7.61
C PRO A 613 10.40 4.25 -9.09
N TYR A 614 10.01 5.15 -9.99
CA TYR A 614 10.09 4.92 -11.43
C TYR A 614 10.49 6.19 -12.19
N ILE A 615 11.12 5.98 -13.35
CA ILE A 615 11.48 6.99 -14.33
C ILE A 615 11.12 6.44 -15.72
N GLY A 616 10.55 7.28 -16.59
CA GLY A 616 10.12 6.87 -17.90
C GLY A 616 9.98 8.04 -18.85
N PHE A 617 10.30 7.82 -20.12
CA PHE A 617 10.20 8.83 -21.17
C PHE A 617 9.33 8.31 -22.32
N SER A 618 8.35 9.08 -22.73
CA SER A 618 7.71 8.92 -24.04
C SER A 618 8.43 9.80 -25.04
N TYR A 619 8.59 9.30 -26.26
CA TYR A 619 9.21 10.07 -27.33
C TYR A 619 8.49 9.88 -28.66
N SER A 620 8.71 10.83 -29.57
CA SER A 620 8.31 10.74 -30.98
C SER A 620 9.54 10.78 -31.87
N VAL A 621 9.59 9.88 -32.86
CA VAL A 621 10.66 9.88 -33.86
C VAL A 621 10.49 11.10 -34.77
N LEU A 622 11.51 11.95 -34.82
CA LEU A 622 11.56 13.13 -35.69
C LEU A 622 12.15 12.78 -37.05
N SER A 623 13.19 11.95 -37.07
CA SER A 623 13.84 11.48 -38.31
C SER A 623 14.28 10.03 -38.18
N GLU A 624 13.70 9.18 -39.03
CA GLU A 624 14.16 7.80 -39.21
C GLU A 624 15.53 7.71 -39.86
N THR A 625 15.90 8.71 -40.67
CA THR A 625 17.16 8.72 -41.41
C THR A 625 18.30 9.20 -40.53
N ASP A 626 18.06 10.27 -39.76
CA ASP A 626 19.08 10.88 -38.89
C ASP A 626 19.08 10.27 -37.48
N LYS A 627 18.11 9.38 -37.20
CA LYS A 627 17.88 8.76 -35.89
C LYS A 627 17.76 9.80 -34.78
N THR A 628 16.79 10.71 -34.91
CA THR A 628 16.49 11.74 -33.91
C THR A 628 15.07 11.63 -33.37
N CYS A 629 14.86 12.06 -32.12
CA CYS A 629 13.57 12.05 -31.45
C CYS A 629 13.34 13.29 -30.55
N ALA A 630 12.06 13.51 -30.23
CA ALA A 630 11.60 14.48 -29.24
C ALA A 630 11.01 13.76 -28.03
N ILE A 631 11.34 14.20 -26.82
CA ILE A 631 10.61 13.74 -25.62
C ILE A 631 9.25 14.41 -25.60
N THR A 632 8.19 13.62 -25.44
CA THR A 632 6.80 14.10 -25.49
C THR A 632 6.07 13.99 -24.16
N ASP A 633 6.57 13.16 -23.24
CA ASP A 633 6.00 12.98 -21.90
C ASP A 633 7.03 12.32 -20.97
N VAL A 634 6.89 12.52 -19.67
CA VAL A 634 7.75 11.91 -18.65
C VAL A 634 6.90 11.30 -17.53
N ALA A 635 7.23 10.08 -17.15
CA ALA A 635 6.72 9.45 -15.94
C ALA A 635 7.83 9.46 -14.88
N VAL A 636 7.71 10.32 -13.86
CA VAL A 636 8.69 10.40 -12.78
C VAL A 636 7.99 10.34 -11.42
N ASP A 637 8.45 9.44 -10.55
CA ASP A 637 7.92 9.33 -9.20
C ASP A 637 8.34 10.53 -8.32
N SER A 638 7.47 10.95 -7.41
CA SER A 638 7.70 12.11 -6.52
C SER A 638 8.92 11.97 -5.60
N THR A 639 9.42 10.75 -5.36
CA THR A 639 10.64 10.52 -4.58
C THR A 639 11.92 10.79 -5.36
N VAL A 640 11.84 10.92 -6.69
CA VAL A 640 12.97 11.25 -7.56
C VAL A 640 13.15 12.77 -7.59
N LEU A 641 14.26 13.26 -7.04
CA LEU A 641 14.54 14.70 -6.90
C LEU A 641 15.45 15.28 -7.99
N SER A 642 16.18 14.41 -8.71
CA SER A 642 17.08 14.78 -9.79
C SER A 642 16.88 13.84 -10.95
N LEU A 643 16.79 14.40 -12.16
CA LEU A 643 16.55 13.65 -13.39
C LEU A 643 17.65 13.94 -14.41
N GLN A 644 18.08 12.89 -15.10
CA GLN A 644 19.01 12.97 -16.21
C GLN A 644 18.25 12.58 -17.47
N ILE A 645 18.09 13.52 -18.41
CA ILE A 645 17.47 13.19 -19.69
C ILE A 645 18.48 12.39 -20.52
N PRO A 646 18.14 11.20 -21.01
CA PRO A 646 19.06 10.39 -21.80
C PRO A 646 19.39 11.09 -23.12
N ALA A 647 20.65 10.99 -23.56
CA ALA A 647 21.07 11.52 -24.86
C ALA A 647 20.49 10.73 -26.04
N GLU A 648 20.14 9.45 -25.82
CA GLU A 648 19.53 8.56 -26.80
C GLU A 648 18.41 7.72 -26.15
N ILE A 649 17.31 7.50 -26.87
CA ILE A 649 16.22 6.58 -26.49
C ILE A 649 15.99 5.62 -27.66
N ASP A 650 16.06 4.31 -27.42
CA ASP A 650 15.94 3.25 -28.44
C ASP A 650 16.80 3.46 -29.70
N GLY A 651 18.00 4.02 -29.51
CA GLY A 651 18.94 4.34 -30.59
C GLY A 651 18.61 5.60 -31.40
N TYR A 652 17.66 6.43 -30.95
CA TYR A 652 17.39 7.78 -31.47
C TYR A 652 17.99 8.84 -30.55
N THR A 653 18.78 9.77 -31.09
CA THR A 653 19.31 10.93 -30.36
C THR A 653 18.20 11.91 -29.98
N VAL A 654 18.15 12.31 -28.71
CA VAL A 654 17.21 13.31 -28.20
C VAL A 654 17.64 14.71 -28.64
N THR A 655 16.86 15.33 -29.52
CA THR A 655 17.16 16.66 -30.08
C THR A 655 16.17 17.76 -29.67
N SER A 656 15.07 17.40 -29.02
CA SER A 656 14.09 18.39 -28.55
C SER A 656 13.29 17.90 -27.34
N ILE A 657 12.89 18.85 -26.50
CA ILE A 657 11.88 18.65 -25.47
C ILE A 657 10.58 19.21 -26.00
N GLY A 658 9.57 18.35 -26.17
CA GLY A 658 8.26 18.72 -26.71
C GLY A 658 7.39 19.48 -25.71
N ASP A 659 6.25 19.93 -26.21
CA ASP A 659 5.29 20.71 -25.43
C ASP A 659 4.80 19.94 -24.20
N SER A 660 4.75 20.61 -23.04
CA SER A 660 4.34 20.05 -21.75
C SER A 660 5.08 18.79 -21.29
N ALA A 661 6.21 18.41 -21.90
CA ALA A 661 6.84 17.12 -21.68
C ALA A 661 7.28 16.85 -20.22
N PHE A 662 7.58 17.90 -19.45
CA PHE A 662 7.91 17.85 -18.02
C PHE A 662 6.95 18.70 -17.17
N ALA A 663 5.79 19.08 -17.70
CA ALA A 663 4.83 19.90 -16.98
C ALA A 663 4.41 19.23 -15.66
N TYR A 664 4.34 20.03 -14.60
CA TYR A 664 3.97 19.66 -13.24
C TYR A 664 4.86 18.60 -12.58
N CYS A 665 6.12 18.46 -13.02
CA CYS A 665 7.15 17.69 -12.32
C CYS A 665 7.62 18.37 -11.02
N SER A 666 6.67 18.65 -10.14
CA SER A 666 6.78 19.52 -8.95
C SER A 666 7.78 19.05 -7.88
N SER A 667 8.26 17.81 -7.94
CA SER A 667 9.26 17.27 -7.01
C SER A 667 10.71 17.41 -7.50
N LEU A 668 10.91 17.65 -8.80
CA LEU A 668 12.25 17.78 -9.38
C LEU A 668 12.91 19.07 -8.90
N THR A 669 14.11 18.94 -8.35
CA THR A 669 14.93 20.08 -7.90
C THR A 669 16.00 20.47 -8.92
N ASN A 670 16.38 19.50 -9.78
CA ASN A 670 17.38 19.63 -10.82
C ASN A 670 17.05 18.71 -12.01
N ILE A 671 17.24 19.21 -13.22
CA ILE A 671 17.09 18.46 -14.48
C ILE A 671 18.33 18.73 -15.33
N ASP A 672 19.02 17.68 -15.76
CA ASP A 672 20.13 17.78 -16.71
C ASP A 672 19.64 17.47 -18.12
N VAL A 673 19.85 18.41 -19.04
CA VAL A 673 19.43 18.32 -20.44
C VAL A 673 20.65 18.05 -21.31
N PRO A 674 20.63 17.02 -22.17
CA PRO A 674 21.78 16.70 -23.00
C PRO A 674 22.06 17.79 -24.04
N ASN A 675 23.35 18.03 -24.33
CA ASN A 675 23.84 19.01 -25.31
C ASN A 675 23.32 18.83 -26.76
N GLY A 676 22.63 17.72 -27.05
CA GLY A 676 22.00 17.49 -28.36
C GLY A 676 20.67 18.23 -28.53
N VAL A 677 20.08 18.76 -27.46
CA VAL A 677 18.77 19.42 -27.48
C VAL A 677 18.88 20.82 -28.08
N THR A 678 18.07 21.10 -29.11
CA THR A 678 18.07 22.37 -29.84
C THR A 678 16.84 23.24 -29.58
N SER A 679 15.80 22.69 -28.96
CA SER A 679 14.53 23.41 -28.70
C SER A 679 13.83 22.91 -27.44
N ILE A 680 13.24 23.85 -26.70
CA ILE A 680 12.32 23.61 -25.58
C ILE A 680 10.93 24.11 -26.01
N GLY A 681 9.95 23.20 -26.03
CA GLY A 681 8.58 23.47 -26.46
C GLY A 681 7.75 24.27 -25.44
N ASP A 682 6.48 24.51 -25.80
CA ASP A 682 5.55 25.30 -25.00
C ASP A 682 5.18 24.57 -23.69
N SER A 683 5.09 25.29 -22.57
CA SER A 683 4.81 24.72 -21.24
C SER A 683 5.72 23.55 -20.82
N ALA A 684 6.89 23.37 -21.46
CA ALA A 684 7.70 22.17 -21.30
C ALA A 684 8.05 21.84 -19.84
N PHE A 685 8.29 22.85 -19.01
CA PHE A 685 8.58 22.74 -17.57
C PHE A 685 7.59 23.51 -16.69
N GLU A 686 6.40 23.82 -17.21
CA GLU A 686 5.36 24.54 -16.46
C GLU A 686 5.09 23.85 -15.11
N GLY A 687 5.00 24.59 -14.01
CA GLY A 687 4.64 24.06 -12.70
C GLY A 687 5.69 23.14 -12.05
N CYS A 688 6.94 23.17 -12.50
CA CYS A 688 8.07 22.53 -11.82
C CYS A 688 8.46 23.32 -10.55
N THR A 689 7.56 23.38 -9.57
CA THR A 689 7.62 24.30 -8.42
C THR A 689 8.85 24.13 -7.52
N SER A 690 9.48 22.94 -7.49
CA SER A 690 10.71 22.69 -6.72
C SER A 690 12.00 22.90 -7.52
N LEU A 691 11.93 23.19 -8.82
CA LEU A 691 13.11 23.35 -9.67
C LEU A 691 13.89 24.59 -9.23
N THR A 692 15.14 24.41 -8.79
CA THR A 692 15.94 25.51 -8.20
C THR A 692 16.87 26.19 -9.20
N SER A 693 17.35 25.42 -10.16
CA SER A 693 18.21 25.83 -11.28
C SER A 693 18.08 24.82 -12.41
N MET A 694 18.35 25.27 -13.63
CA MET A 694 18.46 24.42 -14.81
C MET A 694 19.49 25.03 -15.77
N ASP A 695 20.43 24.20 -16.21
CA ASP A 695 21.39 24.58 -17.24
C ASP A 695 20.77 24.27 -18.61
N ILE A 696 20.34 25.30 -19.33
CA ILE A 696 19.86 25.16 -20.70
C ILE A 696 21.08 25.04 -21.62
N PRO A 697 21.20 23.98 -22.45
CA PRO A 697 22.36 23.80 -23.33
C PRO A 697 22.53 24.93 -24.35
N ASP A 698 23.78 25.30 -24.66
CA ASP A 698 24.14 26.33 -25.65
C ASP A 698 23.54 26.11 -27.05
N SER A 699 23.17 24.86 -27.36
CA SER A 699 22.53 24.46 -28.62
C SER A 699 21.07 24.88 -28.74
N VAL A 700 20.42 25.29 -27.66
CA VAL A 700 19.01 25.70 -27.66
C VAL A 700 18.85 27.07 -28.32
N THR A 701 18.02 27.13 -29.36
CA THR A 701 17.76 28.37 -30.12
C THR A 701 16.38 28.97 -29.84
N CYS A 702 15.49 28.26 -29.16
CA CYS A 702 14.14 28.71 -28.84
C CYS A 702 13.64 28.15 -27.52
N ILE A 703 12.95 29.00 -26.76
CA ILE A 703 12.19 28.68 -25.55
C ILE A 703 10.73 29.03 -25.84
N GLY A 704 9.83 28.05 -25.78
CA GLY A 704 8.40 28.20 -26.06
C GLY A 704 7.66 29.07 -25.05
N ASP A 705 6.38 29.32 -25.34
CA ASP A 705 5.48 30.05 -24.45
C ASP A 705 5.23 29.24 -23.17
N SER A 706 5.09 29.91 -22.02
CA SER A 706 4.92 29.28 -20.69
C SER A 706 5.99 28.25 -20.30
N ALA A 707 7.12 28.14 -21.01
CA ALA A 707 8.07 27.03 -20.85
C ALA A 707 8.55 26.79 -19.41
N PHE A 708 8.69 27.85 -18.61
CA PHE A 708 9.06 27.80 -17.18
C PHE A 708 8.03 28.49 -16.28
N GLU A 709 6.78 28.63 -16.73
CA GLU A 709 5.72 29.25 -15.92
C GLU A 709 5.53 28.49 -14.59
N SER A 710 5.34 29.22 -13.49
CA SER A 710 5.17 28.66 -12.13
C SER A 710 6.33 27.78 -11.64
N CYS A 711 7.56 28.02 -12.10
CA CYS A 711 8.77 27.47 -11.48
C CYS A 711 9.16 28.26 -10.22
N ASP A 712 8.33 28.17 -9.17
CA ASP A 712 8.40 29.03 -7.97
C ASP A 712 9.77 29.06 -7.28
N SER A 713 10.48 27.93 -7.22
CA SER A 713 11.79 27.81 -6.55
C SER A 713 12.98 28.21 -7.41
N LEU A 714 12.76 28.58 -8.69
CA LEU A 714 13.84 28.87 -9.63
C LEU A 714 14.56 30.15 -9.21
N THR A 715 15.80 30.02 -8.76
CA THR A 715 16.60 31.15 -8.25
C THR A 715 17.46 31.79 -9.34
N SER A 716 17.90 30.99 -10.30
CA SER A 716 18.69 31.42 -11.46
C SER A 716 18.45 30.47 -12.63
N ILE A 717 18.42 31.01 -13.84
CA ILE A 717 18.42 30.24 -15.08
C ILE A 717 19.29 30.95 -16.11
N HIS A 718 20.12 30.17 -16.81
CA HIS A 718 20.92 30.69 -17.91
C HIS A 718 20.15 30.52 -19.22
N ILE A 719 19.89 31.63 -19.93
CA ILE A 719 19.39 31.57 -21.31
C ILE A 719 20.60 31.60 -22.26
N PRO A 720 20.72 30.63 -23.19
CA PRO A 720 21.79 30.61 -24.18
C PRO A 720 21.81 31.81 -25.14
N ASP A 721 23.00 32.19 -25.59
CA ASP A 721 23.22 33.27 -26.58
C ASP A 721 22.47 33.04 -27.92
N GLY A 722 22.13 31.79 -28.23
CA GLY A 722 21.40 31.39 -29.43
C GLY A 722 19.91 31.72 -29.43
N VAL A 723 19.33 32.11 -28.29
CA VAL A 723 17.89 32.39 -28.15
C VAL A 723 17.55 33.78 -28.69
N THR A 724 16.58 33.85 -29.63
CA THR A 724 16.22 35.10 -30.33
C THR A 724 14.98 35.81 -29.77
N SER A 725 14.19 35.16 -28.92
CA SER A 725 12.96 35.71 -28.32
C SER A 725 12.65 34.98 -27.02
N ILE A 726 12.01 35.69 -26.09
CA ILE A 726 11.40 35.11 -24.89
C ILE A 726 9.89 35.11 -25.11
N GLY A 727 9.29 33.92 -25.11
CA GLY A 727 7.86 33.72 -25.37
C GLY A 727 6.94 34.33 -24.31
N ASP A 728 5.65 34.32 -24.60
CA ASP A 728 4.63 34.79 -23.66
C ASP A 728 4.63 33.88 -22.42
N TYR A 729 4.47 34.46 -21.23
CA TYR A 729 4.47 33.75 -19.94
C TYR A 729 5.73 32.92 -19.62
N ALA A 730 6.80 32.98 -20.43
CA ALA A 730 7.92 32.03 -20.39
C ALA A 730 8.53 31.82 -18.99
N PHE A 731 8.61 32.87 -18.15
CA PHE A 731 9.08 32.82 -16.77
C PHE A 731 8.06 33.40 -15.78
N SER A 732 6.77 33.45 -16.15
CA SER A 732 5.74 33.98 -15.25
C SER A 732 5.68 33.14 -13.96
N TYR A 733 5.42 33.77 -12.82
CA TYR A 733 5.39 33.14 -11.50
C TYR A 733 6.71 32.45 -11.07
N CYS A 734 7.87 32.78 -11.67
CA CYS A 734 9.17 32.41 -11.11
C CYS A 734 9.50 33.24 -9.86
N SER A 735 8.77 33.01 -8.78
CA SER A 735 8.69 33.89 -7.61
C SER A 735 10.01 34.01 -6.82
N SER A 736 10.93 33.06 -6.95
CA SER A 736 12.28 33.07 -6.34
C SER A 736 13.39 33.63 -7.24
N LEU A 737 13.11 33.96 -8.51
CA LEU A 737 14.11 34.44 -9.45
C LEU A 737 14.62 35.83 -9.03
N THR A 738 15.90 35.95 -8.69
CA THR A 738 16.44 37.20 -8.11
C THR A 738 17.01 38.16 -9.14
N SER A 739 17.59 37.61 -10.21
CA SER A 739 18.24 38.39 -11.27
C SER A 739 18.25 37.61 -12.57
N MET A 740 18.24 38.33 -13.70
CA MET A 740 18.30 37.70 -15.00
C MET A 740 19.05 38.56 -16.03
N ASP A 741 19.88 37.89 -16.85
CA ASP A 741 20.53 38.48 -18.01
C ASP A 741 19.81 38.00 -19.26
N ILE A 742 19.23 38.93 -20.02
CA ILE A 742 18.63 38.62 -21.33
C ILE A 742 19.75 38.64 -22.39
N PRO A 743 19.93 37.58 -23.19
CA PRO A 743 21.00 37.52 -24.18
C PRO A 743 20.88 38.56 -25.30
N ASP A 744 22.03 39.00 -25.85
CA ASP A 744 22.14 40.01 -26.93
C ASP A 744 21.39 39.62 -28.23
N GLY A 745 21.01 38.35 -28.38
CA GLY A 745 20.21 37.86 -29.52
C GLY A 745 18.71 38.15 -29.42
N VAL A 746 18.20 38.47 -28.22
CA VAL A 746 16.77 38.62 -27.97
C VAL A 746 16.24 39.95 -28.52
N THR A 747 15.23 39.89 -29.40
CA THR A 747 14.65 41.10 -30.03
C THR A 747 13.33 41.59 -29.41
N SER A 748 12.67 40.75 -28.61
CA SER A 748 11.37 41.02 -28.00
C SER A 748 11.20 40.24 -26.70
N ILE A 749 10.51 40.86 -25.73
CA ILE A 749 10.03 40.23 -24.48
C ILE A 749 8.51 40.09 -24.60
N GLY A 750 7.99 38.87 -24.53
CA GLY A 750 6.56 38.55 -24.67
C GLY A 750 5.68 39.06 -23.54
N ASP A 751 4.38 38.87 -23.70
CA ASP A 751 3.36 39.24 -22.72
C ASP A 751 3.53 38.38 -21.46
N TYR A 752 3.42 38.97 -20.27
CA TYR A 752 3.63 38.29 -18.98
C TYR A 752 4.97 37.55 -18.82
N ALA A 753 5.96 37.74 -19.70
CA ALA A 753 7.19 36.93 -19.74
C ALA A 753 7.89 36.81 -18.38
N PHE A 754 7.89 37.86 -17.56
CA PHE A 754 8.39 37.90 -16.18
C PHE A 754 7.32 38.30 -15.16
N GLY A 755 6.04 38.18 -15.52
CA GLY A 755 4.93 38.55 -14.64
C GLY A 755 4.97 37.75 -13.35
N VAL A 756 4.79 38.42 -12.21
CA VAL A 756 4.78 37.86 -10.85
C VAL A 756 6.13 37.25 -10.42
N CYS A 757 7.24 37.68 -11.01
CA CYS A 757 8.58 37.38 -10.50
C CYS A 757 8.89 38.25 -9.26
N THR A 758 8.26 37.95 -8.13
CA THR A 758 8.23 38.83 -6.95
C THR A 758 9.59 39.10 -6.32
N SER A 759 10.57 38.21 -6.49
CA SER A 759 11.95 38.36 -6.00
C SER A 759 12.91 39.02 -6.99
N LEU A 760 12.47 39.32 -8.22
CA LEU A 760 13.34 39.86 -9.27
C LEU A 760 13.76 41.28 -8.89
N ALA A 761 15.02 41.44 -8.49
CA ALA A 761 15.58 42.70 -8.02
C ALA A 761 16.26 43.50 -9.15
N SER A 762 16.80 42.81 -10.15
CA SER A 762 17.48 43.42 -11.31
C SER A 762 17.32 42.55 -12.56
N ILE A 763 17.10 43.18 -13.71
CA ILE A 763 17.12 42.52 -15.01
C ILE A 763 17.85 43.39 -16.03
N ASN A 764 18.74 42.78 -16.81
CA ASN A 764 19.48 43.47 -17.86
C ASN A 764 18.78 43.27 -19.21
N ILE A 765 18.29 44.35 -19.81
CA ILE A 765 17.64 44.35 -21.14
C ILE A 765 18.67 44.82 -22.20
N PRO A 766 19.03 43.98 -23.19
CA PRO A 766 20.02 44.34 -24.20
C PRO A 766 19.46 45.29 -25.26
N ASN A 767 20.36 46.01 -25.95
CA ASN A 767 20.03 46.98 -27.01
C ASN A 767 19.41 46.34 -28.27
N SER A 768 19.33 45.01 -28.34
CA SER A 768 18.62 44.27 -29.37
C SER A 768 17.11 44.29 -29.18
N VAL A 769 16.61 44.51 -27.96
CA VAL A 769 15.18 44.48 -27.65
C VAL A 769 14.48 45.71 -28.21
N THR A 770 13.39 45.48 -28.94
CA THR A 770 12.59 46.54 -29.61
C THR A 770 11.18 46.70 -29.04
N THR A 771 10.67 45.67 -28.36
CA THR A 771 9.32 45.62 -27.79
C THR A 771 9.32 44.92 -26.42
N ILE A 772 8.56 45.47 -25.48
CA ILE A 772 8.22 44.85 -24.19
C ILE A 772 6.70 44.64 -24.19
N GLY A 773 6.25 43.41 -24.03
CA GLY A 773 4.83 43.03 -24.07
C GLY A 773 3.98 43.53 -22.91
N ASP A 774 2.68 43.28 -23.00
CA ASP A 774 1.70 43.61 -21.97
C ASP A 774 2.00 42.80 -20.70
N TYR A 775 1.90 43.43 -19.53
CA TYR A 775 2.18 42.79 -18.23
C TYR A 775 3.57 42.14 -18.10
N ALA A 776 4.54 42.42 -18.98
CA ALA A 776 5.83 41.72 -19.04
C ALA A 776 6.57 41.65 -17.69
N PHE A 777 6.50 42.70 -16.86
CA PHE A 777 7.06 42.77 -15.50
C PHE A 777 6.00 43.04 -14.43
N TYR A 778 4.74 42.68 -14.71
CA TYR A 778 3.64 42.85 -13.77
C TYR A 778 3.97 42.25 -12.40
N SER A 779 3.78 42.98 -11.31
CA SER A 779 4.03 42.52 -9.94
C SER A 779 5.45 42.02 -9.66
N CYS A 780 6.47 42.53 -10.38
CA CYS A 780 7.87 42.38 -10.01
C CYS A 780 8.21 43.24 -8.78
N SER A 781 7.66 42.88 -7.62
CA SER A 781 7.61 43.72 -6.42
C SER A 781 8.97 44.06 -5.80
N SER A 782 10.04 43.31 -6.13
CA SER A 782 11.41 43.57 -5.65
C SER A 782 12.25 44.43 -6.59
N LEU A 783 11.76 44.72 -7.81
CA LEU A 783 12.50 45.46 -8.82
C LEU A 783 12.65 46.93 -8.38
N THR A 784 13.88 47.37 -8.12
CA THR A 784 14.15 48.73 -7.61
C THR A 784 14.38 49.76 -8.70
N SER A 785 14.97 49.32 -9.81
CA SER A 785 15.30 50.11 -10.99
C SER A 785 15.39 49.19 -12.20
N ILE A 786 15.08 49.72 -13.38
CA ILE A 786 15.24 49.01 -14.65
C ILE A 786 15.75 49.97 -15.72
N ASP A 787 16.80 49.55 -16.43
CA ASP A 787 17.35 50.30 -17.55
C ASP A 787 16.71 49.80 -18.84
N ILE A 788 15.81 50.61 -19.42
CA ILE A 788 15.21 50.28 -20.72
C ILE A 788 16.02 50.94 -21.84
N PRO A 789 16.56 50.17 -22.81
CA PRO A 789 17.39 50.73 -23.85
C PRO A 789 16.58 51.55 -24.87
N ASN A 790 17.22 52.55 -25.49
CA ASN A 790 16.64 53.40 -26.55
C ASN A 790 16.25 52.64 -27.84
N SER A 791 16.57 51.35 -27.93
CA SER A 791 16.06 50.48 -28.99
C SER A 791 14.59 50.11 -28.80
N VAL A 792 14.06 50.19 -27.56
CA VAL A 792 12.66 49.86 -27.25
C VAL A 792 11.76 50.95 -27.82
N THR A 793 10.84 50.56 -28.69
CA THR A 793 9.90 51.47 -29.36
C THR A 793 8.48 51.38 -28.79
N SER A 794 8.19 50.33 -28.02
CA SER A 794 6.89 50.06 -27.44
C SER A 794 7.03 49.34 -26.10
N ILE A 795 6.31 49.84 -25.09
CA ILE A 795 6.11 49.24 -23.78
C ILE A 795 4.62 48.94 -23.68
N GLY A 796 4.27 47.67 -23.48
CA GLY A 796 2.89 47.20 -23.40
C GLY A 796 2.14 47.72 -22.18
N ASP A 797 0.82 47.57 -22.21
CA ASP A 797 -0.07 48.00 -21.13
C ASP A 797 0.23 47.19 -19.86
N SER A 798 0.13 47.84 -18.71
CA SER A 798 0.44 47.25 -17.38
C SER A 798 1.85 46.64 -17.24
N ALA A 799 2.80 46.92 -18.16
CA ALA A 799 4.11 46.26 -18.18
C ALA A 799 4.87 46.32 -16.85
N PHE A 800 4.74 47.41 -16.08
CA PHE A 800 5.37 47.59 -14.75
C PHE A 800 4.34 47.77 -13.63
N LYS A 801 3.07 47.39 -13.85
CA LYS A 801 2.01 47.52 -12.86
C LYS A 801 2.38 46.72 -11.60
N SER A 802 2.22 47.33 -10.43
CA SER A 802 2.50 46.75 -9.10
C SER A 802 3.98 46.42 -8.86
N CYS A 803 4.92 47.07 -9.55
CA CYS A 803 6.34 47.07 -9.19
C CYS A 803 6.59 47.97 -7.97
N THR A 804 6.15 47.49 -6.79
CA THR A 804 6.05 48.32 -5.58
C THR A 804 7.38 48.86 -5.05
N SER A 805 8.52 48.24 -5.40
CA SER A 805 9.87 48.72 -5.00
C SER A 805 10.52 49.66 -6.01
N LEU A 806 9.91 49.88 -7.18
CA LEU A 806 10.49 50.69 -8.25
C LEU A 806 10.56 52.15 -7.81
N THR A 807 11.77 52.69 -7.61
CA THR A 807 11.95 54.07 -7.10
C THR A 807 12.05 55.11 -8.19
N SER A 808 12.54 54.71 -9.36
CA SER A 808 12.78 55.53 -10.55
C SER A 808 12.85 54.64 -11.78
N MET A 809 12.44 55.19 -12.93
CA MET A 809 12.62 54.55 -14.23
C MET A 809 12.72 55.64 -15.30
N ASP A 810 13.69 55.49 -16.21
CA ASP A 810 13.82 56.34 -17.38
C ASP A 810 12.96 55.76 -18.51
N ILE A 811 12.07 56.57 -19.08
CA ILE A 811 11.35 56.21 -20.30
C ILE A 811 12.29 56.48 -21.49
N PRO A 812 12.49 55.51 -22.41
CA PRO A 812 13.31 55.73 -23.60
C PRO A 812 12.75 56.83 -24.53
N ASP A 813 13.63 57.59 -25.17
CA ASP A 813 13.27 58.68 -26.10
C ASP A 813 12.47 58.18 -27.33
N SER A 814 12.58 56.90 -27.64
CA SER A 814 11.91 56.20 -28.75
C SER A 814 10.45 55.85 -28.47
N VAL A 815 9.99 55.90 -27.22
CA VAL A 815 8.59 55.60 -26.85
C VAL A 815 7.70 56.82 -27.09
N THR A 816 6.53 56.60 -27.71
CA THR A 816 5.63 57.70 -28.13
C THR A 816 4.43 57.94 -27.21
N SER A 817 4.14 57.02 -26.29
CA SER A 817 3.00 57.09 -25.36
C SER A 817 3.30 56.26 -24.10
N ILE A 818 2.71 56.65 -22.97
CA ILE A 818 2.67 55.82 -21.75
C ILE A 818 1.34 55.11 -21.74
N GLY A 819 1.35 53.78 -21.95
CA GLY A 819 0.18 52.93 -22.06
C GLY A 819 -0.68 52.84 -20.80
N GLU A 820 -1.78 52.10 -20.89
CA GLU A 820 -2.73 51.94 -19.79
C GLU A 820 -2.07 51.25 -18.60
N GLU A 821 -2.23 51.81 -17.41
CA GLU A 821 -1.78 51.23 -16.13
C GLU A 821 -0.28 50.86 -16.04
N VAL A 822 0.58 51.33 -16.96
CA VAL A 822 1.99 50.91 -17.06
C VAL A 822 2.74 50.98 -15.74
N PHE A 823 2.52 52.02 -14.92
CA PHE A 823 3.12 52.18 -13.59
C PHE A 823 2.09 52.12 -12.46
N SER A 824 0.88 51.62 -12.70
CA SER A 824 -0.16 51.58 -11.68
C SER A 824 0.30 50.77 -10.46
N GLY A 825 0.17 51.31 -9.26
CA GLY A 825 0.59 50.65 -8.02
C GLY A 825 2.10 50.63 -7.77
N CYS A 826 2.90 51.40 -8.51
CA CYS A 826 4.33 51.61 -8.21
C CYS A 826 4.51 52.52 -6.98
N THR A 827 4.21 51.99 -5.80
CA THR A 827 4.10 52.76 -4.56
C THR A 827 5.40 53.39 -4.06
N SER A 828 6.57 52.97 -4.54
CA SER A 828 7.88 53.57 -4.21
C SER A 828 8.37 54.61 -5.24
N LEU A 829 7.66 54.80 -6.36
CA LEU A 829 8.08 55.74 -7.39
C LEU A 829 8.00 57.17 -6.85
N THR A 830 9.12 57.89 -6.80
CA THR A 830 9.20 59.20 -6.12
C THR A 830 9.09 60.40 -7.05
N SER A 831 9.58 60.26 -8.28
CA SER A 831 9.54 61.29 -9.31
C SER A 831 9.44 60.66 -10.69
N MET A 832 8.82 61.37 -11.62
CA MET A 832 8.75 60.94 -13.02
C MET A 832 9.06 62.08 -13.98
N ASP A 833 10.07 61.89 -14.83
CA ASP A 833 10.38 62.79 -15.93
C ASP A 833 9.83 62.21 -17.23
N ILE A 834 8.78 62.83 -17.77
CA ILE A 834 8.12 62.40 -19.00
C ILE A 834 8.88 62.98 -20.20
N PRO A 835 9.52 62.16 -21.06
CA PRO A 835 10.35 62.66 -22.15
C PRO A 835 9.61 63.47 -23.21
N ASP A 836 10.37 64.22 -23.99
CA ASP A 836 9.86 65.07 -25.08
C ASP A 836 9.20 64.28 -26.23
N GLY A 837 9.50 62.98 -26.37
CA GLY A 837 8.92 62.09 -27.39
C GLY A 837 7.50 61.60 -27.08
N ILE A 838 7.08 61.68 -25.81
CA ILE A 838 5.77 61.17 -25.36
C ILE A 838 4.66 62.13 -25.77
N THR A 839 3.62 61.60 -26.43
CA THR A 839 2.47 62.36 -26.94
C THR A 839 1.23 62.23 -26.07
N SER A 840 1.07 61.12 -25.35
CA SER A 840 -0.05 60.84 -24.47
C SER A 840 0.34 60.09 -23.20
N ILE A 841 -0.40 60.37 -22.12
CA ILE A 841 -0.39 59.61 -20.85
C ILE A 841 -1.79 59.02 -20.68
N GLU A 842 -1.90 57.69 -20.80
CA GLU A 842 -3.17 56.98 -20.92
C GLU A 842 -3.84 56.67 -19.56
N TRP A 843 -4.94 55.90 -19.60
CA TRP A 843 -5.77 55.55 -18.45
C TRP A 843 -4.95 54.97 -17.30
N CYS A 844 -5.10 55.54 -16.10
CA CYS A 844 -4.47 55.06 -14.86
C CYS A 844 -2.95 54.81 -14.94
N ALA A 845 -2.23 55.45 -15.87
CA ALA A 845 -0.81 55.20 -16.11
C ALA A 845 0.07 55.25 -14.84
N PHE A 846 -0.26 56.14 -13.89
CA PHE A 846 0.40 56.26 -12.58
C PHE A 846 -0.58 56.10 -11.41
N ASN A 847 -1.75 55.45 -11.61
CA ASN A 847 -2.74 55.29 -10.55
C ASN A 847 -2.11 54.59 -9.33
N GLY A 848 -2.32 55.12 -8.13
CA GLY A 848 -1.82 54.50 -6.90
C GLY A 848 -0.31 54.60 -6.67
N CYS A 849 0.40 55.44 -7.44
CA CYS A 849 1.81 55.79 -7.18
C CYS A 849 1.92 56.69 -5.95
N SER A 850 1.66 56.13 -4.76
CA SER A 850 1.42 56.88 -3.53
C SER A 850 2.63 57.68 -3.02
N SER A 851 3.85 57.39 -3.47
CA SER A 851 5.07 58.14 -3.12
C SER A 851 5.49 59.17 -4.17
N LEU A 852 4.75 59.29 -5.28
CA LEU A 852 5.10 60.16 -6.39
C LEU A 852 4.95 61.61 -5.97
N ALA A 853 6.07 62.28 -5.71
CA ALA A 853 6.13 63.63 -5.16
C ALA A 853 6.17 64.72 -6.25
N SER A 854 6.69 64.39 -7.43
CA SER A 854 6.87 65.31 -8.55
C SER A 854 6.75 64.62 -9.92
N VAL A 855 6.16 65.33 -10.88
CA VAL A 855 6.12 64.90 -12.29
C VAL A 855 6.51 66.06 -13.20
N THR A 856 7.41 65.81 -14.16
CA THR A 856 7.78 66.78 -15.21
C THR A 856 7.16 66.36 -16.54
N ILE A 857 6.33 67.20 -17.13
CA ILE A 857 5.67 66.96 -18.43
C ILE A 857 6.53 67.52 -19.57
N GLY A 858 7.05 66.65 -20.43
CA GLY A 858 7.86 66.99 -21.61
C GLY A 858 7.09 67.73 -22.72
N LYS A 859 7.78 68.24 -23.73
CA LYS A 859 7.18 69.12 -24.76
C LYS A 859 6.21 68.41 -25.70
N GLY A 860 6.33 67.08 -25.86
CA GLY A 860 5.51 66.28 -26.77
C GLY A 860 4.10 66.01 -26.26
N VAL A 861 3.86 66.13 -24.95
CA VAL A 861 2.61 65.66 -24.33
C VAL A 861 1.44 66.55 -24.74
N THR A 862 0.47 65.96 -25.43
CA THR A 862 -0.74 66.62 -25.91
C THR A 862 -2.00 66.17 -25.18
N THR A 863 -1.98 64.96 -24.62
CA THR A 863 -3.14 64.36 -23.93
C THR A 863 -2.68 63.75 -22.61
N ILE A 864 -3.37 64.08 -21.52
CA ILE A 864 -3.23 63.46 -20.20
C ILE A 864 -4.62 62.97 -19.82
N ASN A 865 -4.77 61.67 -19.58
CA ASN A 865 -6.03 61.10 -19.13
C ASN A 865 -6.40 61.64 -17.74
N ARG A 866 -7.69 61.88 -17.49
CA ARG A 866 -8.20 62.47 -16.24
C ARG A 866 -7.82 61.70 -14.97
N VAL A 867 -7.66 60.37 -15.06
CA VAL A 867 -7.27 59.49 -13.93
C VAL A 867 -5.80 59.04 -14.00
N ALA A 868 -4.99 59.64 -14.88
CA ALA A 868 -3.58 59.24 -15.05
C ALA A 868 -2.77 59.33 -13.74
N PHE A 869 -3.15 60.23 -12.82
CA PHE A 869 -2.51 60.47 -11.52
C PHE A 869 -3.49 60.32 -10.34
N GLU A 870 -4.53 59.50 -10.49
CA GLU A 870 -5.43 59.15 -9.39
C GLU A 870 -4.66 58.42 -8.26
N ASP A 871 -5.00 58.67 -6.99
CA ASP A 871 -4.31 58.13 -5.81
C ASP A 871 -2.80 58.47 -5.67
N CYS A 872 -2.27 59.42 -6.44
CA CYS A 872 -0.92 59.98 -6.27
C CYS A 872 -0.83 60.95 -5.08
N ASN A 873 -1.12 60.45 -3.88
CA ASN A 873 -1.35 61.26 -2.69
C ASN A 873 -0.12 62.03 -2.16
N ALA A 874 1.10 61.69 -2.59
CA ALA A 874 2.32 62.43 -2.25
C ALA A 874 2.65 63.59 -3.21
N LEU A 875 1.86 63.79 -4.28
CA LEU A 875 2.18 64.76 -5.32
C LEU A 875 2.13 66.19 -4.76
N THR A 876 3.24 66.90 -4.86
CA THR A 876 3.39 68.30 -4.34
C THR A 876 3.42 69.34 -5.45
N HIS A 877 3.87 68.94 -6.65
CA HIS A 877 3.95 69.76 -7.84
C HIS A 877 3.96 68.92 -9.11
N ILE A 878 3.42 69.49 -10.19
CA ILE A 878 3.56 69.02 -11.57
C ILE A 878 4.19 70.17 -12.35
N ASP A 879 5.36 69.93 -12.93
CA ASP A 879 6.07 70.88 -13.79
C ASP A 879 5.81 70.57 -15.26
N VAL A 880 5.87 71.59 -16.11
CA VAL A 880 5.62 71.45 -17.55
C VAL A 880 6.71 72.20 -18.32
N ALA A 881 7.31 71.53 -19.30
CA ALA A 881 8.29 72.14 -20.19
C ALA A 881 7.73 73.42 -20.84
N ALA A 882 8.53 74.50 -20.88
CA ALA A 882 8.08 75.80 -21.37
C ALA A 882 7.52 75.76 -22.82
N GLU A 883 8.07 74.86 -23.63
CA GLU A 883 7.71 74.64 -25.03
C GLU A 883 6.49 73.71 -25.22
N ASN A 884 5.96 73.09 -24.16
CA ASN A 884 4.79 72.22 -24.28
C ASN A 884 3.60 73.02 -24.88
N PRO A 885 2.93 72.54 -25.94
CA PRO A 885 1.88 73.28 -26.62
C PRO A 885 0.51 73.19 -25.95
N SER A 886 0.28 72.21 -25.07
CA SER A 886 -1.04 71.81 -24.58
C SER A 886 -1.26 72.11 -23.10
N TYR A 887 -0.19 72.09 -22.30
CA TYR A 887 -0.22 72.24 -20.86
C TYR A 887 0.72 73.36 -20.38
N SER A 888 0.47 73.85 -19.17
CA SER A 888 1.41 74.72 -18.46
C SER A 888 1.27 74.51 -16.95
N SER A 889 2.37 74.72 -16.21
CA SER A 889 2.35 74.73 -14.75
C SER A 889 2.37 76.17 -14.23
N LEU A 890 1.62 76.42 -13.16
CA LEU A 890 1.74 77.64 -12.36
C LEU A 890 1.84 77.23 -10.90
N ASP A 891 2.98 77.58 -10.28
CA ASP A 891 3.31 77.21 -8.90
C ASP A 891 3.13 75.71 -8.60
N GLY A 892 3.41 74.84 -9.58
CA GLY A 892 3.27 73.38 -9.46
C GLY A 892 1.85 72.84 -9.65
N VAL A 893 0.86 73.68 -9.99
CA VAL A 893 -0.50 73.25 -10.35
C VAL A 893 -0.59 73.12 -11.88
N LEU A 894 -1.19 72.02 -12.35
CA LEU A 894 -1.29 71.71 -13.78
C LEU A 894 -2.52 72.38 -14.41
N PHE A 895 -2.28 73.09 -15.52
CA PHE A 895 -3.30 73.71 -16.35
C PHE A 895 -3.12 73.30 -17.80
N ASN A 896 -4.14 73.56 -18.62
CA ASN A 896 -3.93 73.68 -20.07
C ASN A 896 -3.00 74.88 -20.40
N LYS A 897 -2.54 74.99 -21.65
CA LYS A 897 -1.53 75.97 -22.07
C LYS A 897 -1.92 77.41 -21.74
N ASP A 898 -3.18 77.76 -22.03
CA ASP A 898 -3.71 79.10 -21.85
C ASP A 898 -4.18 79.39 -20.41
N LYS A 899 -4.06 78.41 -19.49
CA LYS A 899 -4.53 78.47 -18.10
C LYS A 899 -6.03 78.80 -17.96
N THR A 900 -6.82 78.32 -18.92
CA THR A 900 -8.29 78.42 -18.92
C THR A 900 -8.96 77.19 -18.31
N VAL A 901 -8.24 76.08 -18.15
CA VAL A 901 -8.70 74.86 -17.48
C VAL A 901 -7.67 74.47 -16.42
N LEU A 902 -8.09 74.35 -15.16
CA LEU A 902 -7.29 73.71 -14.10
C LEU A 902 -7.43 72.20 -14.26
N VAL A 903 -6.33 71.52 -14.57
CA VAL A 903 -6.32 70.10 -14.93
C VAL A 903 -6.10 69.22 -13.71
N LYS A 904 -5.09 69.53 -12.88
CA LYS A 904 -4.84 68.80 -11.63
C LYS A 904 -4.12 69.68 -10.62
N TYR A 905 -4.65 69.68 -9.40
CA TYR A 905 -4.03 70.20 -8.20
C TYR A 905 -3.32 69.05 -7.46
N PRO A 906 -2.04 69.20 -7.09
CA PRO A 906 -1.33 68.17 -6.33
C PRO A 906 -1.88 68.05 -4.89
N ALA A 907 -2.41 66.88 -4.52
CA ALA A 907 -3.11 66.67 -3.24
C ALA A 907 -2.24 66.90 -1.98
N ALA A 908 -0.93 66.62 -2.04
CA ALA A 908 0.02 66.87 -0.96
C ALA A 908 0.71 68.24 -1.02
N LYS A 909 0.24 69.15 -1.90
CA LYS A 909 0.72 70.52 -1.87
C LYS A 909 0.47 71.13 -0.48
N PRO A 910 1.46 71.77 0.18
CA PRO A 910 1.38 72.14 1.60
C PRO A 910 0.42 73.30 1.92
N ASN A 911 -0.25 73.85 0.91
CA ASN A 911 -1.16 74.98 1.05
C ASN A 911 -2.47 74.53 1.73
N THR A 912 -2.96 75.31 2.70
CA THR A 912 -4.29 75.10 3.32
C THR A 912 -5.38 75.96 2.67
N ALA A 913 -5.00 76.84 1.75
CA ALA A 913 -5.89 77.68 0.97
C ALA A 913 -5.32 77.90 -0.44
N TYR A 914 -6.19 78.00 -1.43
CA TYR A 914 -5.80 78.22 -2.82
C TYR A 914 -6.74 79.19 -3.53
N SER A 915 -6.17 80.18 -4.23
CA SER A 915 -6.91 81.10 -5.08
C SER A 915 -6.70 80.69 -6.54
N ILE A 916 -7.78 80.31 -7.21
CA ILE A 916 -7.74 79.93 -8.62
C ILE A 916 -7.49 81.20 -9.46
N PRO A 917 -6.53 81.21 -10.42
CA PRO A 917 -6.26 82.39 -11.24
C PRO A 917 -7.46 82.86 -12.06
N ASP A 918 -7.62 84.18 -12.24
CA ASP A 918 -8.71 84.79 -13.03
C ASP A 918 -8.76 84.34 -14.50
N THR A 919 -7.70 83.71 -15.03
CA THR A 919 -7.69 83.15 -16.39
C THR A 919 -8.52 81.86 -16.50
N VAL A 920 -8.80 81.18 -15.39
CA VAL A 920 -9.47 79.88 -15.38
C VAL A 920 -10.97 80.05 -15.64
N THR A 921 -11.48 79.31 -16.63
CA THR A 921 -12.89 79.29 -17.02
C THR A 921 -13.59 77.97 -16.69
N SER A 922 -12.83 76.90 -16.41
CA SER A 922 -13.33 75.58 -16.06
C SER A 922 -12.40 74.90 -15.04
N ILE A 923 -12.98 74.26 -14.03
CA ILE A 923 -12.28 73.37 -13.08
C ILE A 923 -12.47 71.95 -13.59
N GLY A 924 -11.39 71.33 -14.08
CA GLY A 924 -11.43 70.05 -14.79
C GLY A 924 -11.81 68.84 -13.93
N ASP A 925 -11.98 67.69 -14.60
CA ASP A 925 -12.33 66.43 -13.94
C ASP A 925 -11.28 66.04 -12.90
N SER A 926 -11.73 65.63 -11.70
CA SER A 926 -10.85 65.22 -10.58
C SER A 926 -9.74 66.22 -10.23
N ALA A 927 -9.92 67.50 -10.57
CA ALA A 927 -8.88 68.52 -10.48
C ALA A 927 -8.36 68.73 -9.05
N PHE A 928 -9.24 68.70 -8.04
CA PHE A 928 -8.91 68.78 -6.62
C PHE A 928 -9.25 67.49 -5.86
N GLU A 929 -9.38 66.36 -6.57
CA GLU A 929 -9.63 65.07 -5.95
C GLU A 929 -8.62 64.78 -4.83
N ASP A 930 -9.14 64.35 -3.68
CA ASP A 930 -8.43 64.02 -2.44
C ASP A 930 -7.48 65.11 -1.91
N CYS A 931 -7.76 66.38 -2.22
CA CYS A 931 -7.05 67.52 -1.64
C CYS A 931 -7.47 67.76 -0.17
N THR A 932 -7.17 66.82 0.72
CA THR A 932 -7.59 66.81 2.13
C THR A 932 -6.97 67.91 2.98
N SER A 933 -5.98 68.65 2.48
CA SER A 933 -5.33 69.76 3.20
C SER A 933 -5.99 71.12 2.97
N LEU A 934 -6.78 71.27 1.90
CA LEU A 934 -7.40 72.54 1.54
C LEU A 934 -8.64 72.82 2.39
N THR A 935 -8.60 73.93 3.13
CA THR A 935 -9.71 74.40 3.99
C THR A 935 -10.59 75.44 3.29
N SER A 936 -10.05 76.15 2.30
CA SER A 936 -10.76 77.17 1.51
C SER A 936 -10.19 77.25 0.10
N ILE A 937 -11.07 77.38 -0.88
CA ILE A 937 -10.72 77.55 -2.29
C ILE A 937 -11.47 78.77 -2.83
N GLU A 938 -10.75 79.78 -3.33
CA GLU A 938 -11.34 80.96 -3.96
C GLU A 938 -11.51 80.70 -5.46
N ILE A 939 -12.77 80.68 -5.92
CA ILE A 939 -13.14 80.50 -7.32
C ILE A 939 -13.42 81.89 -7.93
N PRO A 940 -12.71 82.33 -8.99
CA PRO A 940 -12.93 83.64 -9.61
C PRO A 940 -14.19 83.67 -10.48
N ASP A 941 -14.74 84.86 -10.71
CA ASP A 941 -15.95 85.08 -11.52
C ASP A 941 -15.81 84.61 -12.98
N SER A 942 -14.59 84.37 -13.47
CA SER A 942 -14.33 83.83 -14.80
C SER A 942 -14.69 82.36 -14.97
N VAL A 943 -14.85 81.60 -13.87
CA VAL A 943 -15.23 80.18 -13.92
C VAL A 943 -16.69 80.02 -14.32
N THR A 944 -16.92 79.19 -15.34
CA THR A 944 -18.25 78.91 -15.92
C THR A 944 -18.68 77.46 -15.78
N SER A 945 -17.74 76.53 -15.54
CA SER A 945 -18.04 75.11 -15.28
C SER A 945 -17.14 74.49 -14.19
N ILE A 946 -17.73 73.57 -13.43
CA ILE A 946 -17.04 72.69 -12.49
C ILE A 946 -17.34 71.26 -12.97
N GLU A 947 -16.32 70.51 -13.40
CA GLU A 947 -16.50 69.21 -14.04
C GLU A 947 -16.67 68.07 -13.02
N ARG A 948 -16.70 66.81 -13.49
CA ARG A 948 -17.00 65.63 -12.66
C ARG A 948 -15.88 65.36 -11.65
N CYS A 949 -16.24 64.94 -10.44
CA CYS A 949 -15.29 64.65 -9.34
C CYS A 949 -14.35 65.82 -8.97
N ALA A 950 -14.60 67.05 -9.44
CA ALA A 950 -13.66 68.16 -9.36
C ALA A 950 -13.11 68.43 -7.95
N PHE A 951 -13.89 68.20 -6.89
CA PHE A 951 -13.51 68.32 -5.48
C PHE A 951 -13.82 67.04 -4.68
N TRP A 952 -13.83 65.87 -5.35
CA TRP A 952 -14.03 64.59 -4.68
C TRP A 952 -13.08 64.43 -3.49
N GLY A 953 -13.58 64.05 -2.32
CA GLY A 953 -12.74 63.74 -1.16
C GLY A 953 -12.00 64.94 -0.54
N CYS A 954 -12.37 66.19 -0.86
CA CYS A 954 -11.85 67.38 -0.18
C CYS A 954 -12.39 67.51 1.26
N THR A 955 -11.98 66.60 2.13
CA THR A 955 -12.57 66.41 3.48
C THR A 955 -12.38 67.60 4.42
N SER A 956 -11.37 68.46 4.20
CA SER A 956 -11.11 69.65 5.02
C SER A 956 -11.86 70.91 4.58
N LEU A 957 -12.52 70.89 3.42
CA LEU A 957 -13.17 72.06 2.84
C LEU A 957 -14.46 72.40 3.62
N ALA A 958 -14.43 73.46 4.43
CA ALA A 958 -15.54 73.81 5.33
C ALA A 958 -16.63 74.67 4.67
N SER A 959 -16.25 75.46 3.68
CA SER A 959 -17.13 76.33 2.89
C SER A 959 -16.53 76.55 1.51
N ILE A 960 -17.39 76.67 0.49
CA ILE A 960 -16.99 77.07 -0.85
C ILE A 960 -17.99 78.07 -1.42
N ASP A 961 -17.46 79.19 -1.93
CA ASP A 961 -18.26 80.20 -2.62
C ASP A 961 -18.18 79.95 -4.13
N ILE A 962 -19.28 79.48 -4.71
CA ILE A 962 -19.37 79.21 -6.15
C ILE A 962 -19.93 80.48 -6.84
N PRO A 963 -19.20 81.11 -7.78
CA PRO A 963 -19.63 82.33 -8.48
C PRO A 963 -20.93 82.15 -9.27
N ASP A 964 -21.75 83.20 -9.35
CA ASP A 964 -23.04 83.16 -10.06
C ASP A 964 -22.90 82.93 -11.59
N ASN A 965 -21.69 83.10 -12.15
CA ASN A 965 -21.37 82.84 -13.56
C ASN A 965 -21.19 81.35 -13.89
N VAL A 966 -21.10 80.47 -12.89
CA VAL A 966 -21.05 79.02 -13.10
C VAL A 966 -22.41 78.53 -13.60
N THR A 967 -22.38 77.82 -14.73
CA THR A 967 -23.58 77.33 -15.44
C THR A 967 -23.75 75.82 -15.36
N SER A 968 -22.70 75.09 -14.97
CA SER A 968 -22.71 73.63 -14.83
C SER A 968 -21.81 73.17 -13.68
N ILE A 969 -22.29 72.15 -12.95
CA ILE A 969 -21.57 71.41 -11.91
C ILE A 969 -21.68 69.94 -12.29
N GLY A 970 -20.58 69.20 -12.35
CA GLY A 970 -20.55 67.80 -12.78
C GLY A 970 -20.99 66.80 -11.71
N THR A 971 -21.29 65.57 -12.13
CA THR A 971 -21.54 64.42 -11.24
C THR A 971 -20.39 64.25 -10.25
N TRP A 972 -20.70 63.94 -8.98
CA TRP A 972 -19.71 63.77 -7.90
C TRP A 972 -18.78 64.96 -7.62
N ALA A 973 -19.06 66.16 -8.13
CA ALA A 973 -18.14 67.29 -8.04
C ALA A 973 -17.70 67.63 -6.61
N PHE A 974 -18.54 67.38 -5.59
CA PHE A 974 -18.23 67.61 -4.17
C PHE A 974 -18.42 66.34 -3.32
N TYR A 975 -18.34 65.16 -3.92
CA TYR A 975 -18.53 63.89 -3.23
C TYR A 975 -17.57 63.74 -2.04
N HIS A 976 -18.06 63.28 -0.89
CA HIS A 976 -17.30 63.15 0.37
C HIS A 976 -16.55 64.42 0.85
N CYS A 977 -17.05 65.62 0.54
CA CYS A 977 -16.59 66.85 1.21
C CYS A 977 -17.14 66.93 2.65
N THR A 978 -16.62 66.10 3.55
CA THR A 978 -17.24 65.80 4.86
C THR A 978 -17.41 66.99 5.80
N LEU A 979 -16.58 68.04 5.70
CA LEU A 979 -16.67 69.26 6.52
C LEU A 979 -17.47 70.39 5.88
N LEU A 980 -17.96 70.22 4.65
CA LEU A 980 -18.69 71.27 3.94
C LEU A 980 -20.03 71.54 4.63
N THR A 981 -20.19 72.74 5.20
CA THR A 981 -21.35 73.06 6.07
C THR A 981 -22.50 73.73 5.33
N GLN A 982 -22.18 74.52 4.31
CA GLN A 982 -23.15 75.25 3.50
C GLN A 982 -22.67 75.36 2.05
N VAL A 983 -23.61 75.35 1.11
CA VAL A 983 -23.33 75.60 -0.31
C VAL A 983 -24.42 76.49 -0.91
N LYS A 984 -24.01 77.50 -1.69
CA LYS A 984 -24.89 78.28 -2.55
C LYS A 984 -24.76 77.80 -3.99
N ILE A 985 -25.86 77.28 -4.56
CA ILE A 985 -25.92 76.93 -5.96
C ILE A 985 -26.02 78.23 -6.79
N PRO A 986 -25.15 78.41 -7.80
CA PRO A 986 -25.15 79.58 -8.67
C PRO A 986 -26.44 79.79 -9.45
N ASN A 987 -26.81 81.05 -9.69
CA ASN A 987 -27.99 81.39 -10.51
C ASN A 987 -27.90 80.85 -11.95
N GLY A 988 -26.71 80.60 -12.49
CA GLY A 988 -26.52 80.04 -13.83
C GLY A 988 -26.80 78.54 -13.96
N VAL A 989 -26.85 77.79 -12.84
CA VAL A 989 -27.03 76.32 -12.84
C VAL A 989 -28.50 75.96 -13.01
N THR A 990 -28.81 75.08 -13.97
CA THR A 990 -30.18 74.63 -14.26
C THR A 990 -30.50 73.22 -13.76
N GLN A 991 -29.47 72.43 -13.45
CA GLN A 991 -29.57 71.05 -12.96
C GLN A 991 -28.53 70.78 -11.87
N ILE A 992 -28.94 70.09 -10.80
CA ILE A 992 -28.03 69.49 -9.81
C ILE A 992 -27.93 67.98 -10.12
N PRO A 993 -26.78 67.49 -10.66
CA PRO A 993 -26.67 66.11 -11.12
C PRO A 993 -26.50 65.08 -10.00
N HIS A 994 -26.42 63.81 -10.42
CA HIS A 994 -26.19 62.63 -9.59
C HIS A 994 -25.08 62.84 -8.54
N GLN A 995 -25.37 62.54 -7.27
CA GLN A 995 -24.39 62.39 -6.18
C GLN A 995 -23.37 63.54 -6.03
N VAL A 996 -23.74 64.76 -6.42
CA VAL A 996 -22.83 65.93 -6.37
C VAL A 996 -22.33 66.19 -4.96
N PHE A 997 -23.19 66.06 -3.95
CA PHE A 997 -22.88 66.33 -2.54
C PHE A 997 -23.05 65.07 -1.66
N GLU A 998 -23.13 63.88 -2.23
CA GLU A 998 -23.21 62.64 -1.45
C GLU A 998 -21.98 62.51 -0.55
N GLY A 999 -22.20 62.07 0.70
CA GLY A 999 -21.15 61.97 1.71
C GLY A 999 -20.68 63.30 2.32
N CYS A 1000 -21.32 64.43 2.01
CA CYS A 1000 -21.08 65.73 2.68
C CYS A 1000 -21.77 65.78 4.06
N THR A 1001 -21.31 64.97 5.01
CA THR A 1001 -21.98 64.72 6.30
C THR A 1001 -22.21 65.95 7.20
N SER A 1002 -21.50 67.05 6.96
CA SER A 1002 -21.66 68.30 7.73
C SER A 1002 -22.60 69.32 7.06
N LEU A 1003 -23.16 69.01 5.90
CA LEU A 1003 -23.95 69.94 5.10
C LEU A 1003 -25.30 70.19 5.76
N THR A 1004 -25.48 71.38 6.33
CA THR A 1004 -26.72 71.78 7.04
C THR A 1004 -27.58 72.77 6.26
N SER A 1005 -27.02 73.44 5.25
CA SER A 1005 -27.69 74.50 4.51
C SER A 1005 -27.32 74.48 3.01
N VAL A 1006 -28.32 74.36 2.14
CA VAL A 1006 -28.14 74.46 0.68
C VAL A 1006 -29.06 75.54 0.13
N PHE A 1007 -28.49 76.55 -0.53
CA PHE A 1007 -29.27 77.60 -1.19
C PHE A 1007 -29.44 77.25 -2.67
N ILE A 1008 -30.68 76.99 -3.08
CA ILE A 1008 -31.03 76.60 -4.45
C ILE A 1008 -31.81 77.76 -5.10
N PRO A 1009 -31.32 78.36 -6.21
CA PRO A 1009 -32.01 79.45 -6.90
C PRO A 1009 -33.17 78.95 -7.77
N GLU A 1010 -34.08 79.85 -8.16
CA GLU A 1010 -35.24 79.53 -9.02
C GLU A 1010 -34.86 79.02 -10.41
N SER A 1011 -33.61 79.23 -10.84
CA SER A 1011 -33.10 78.75 -12.12
C SER A 1011 -32.88 77.23 -12.18
N VAL A 1012 -32.77 76.56 -11.03
CA VAL A 1012 -32.65 75.09 -10.97
C VAL A 1012 -34.00 74.45 -11.29
N MET A 1013 -34.10 73.82 -12.45
CA MET A 1013 -35.32 73.16 -12.93
C MET A 1013 -35.38 71.68 -12.53
N TYR A 1014 -34.23 71.05 -12.26
CA TYR A 1014 -34.13 69.62 -11.99
C TYR A 1014 -33.05 69.33 -10.95
N ILE A 1015 -33.37 68.48 -9.97
CA ILE A 1015 -32.45 67.96 -8.96
C ILE A 1015 -32.55 66.44 -9.05
N GLU A 1016 -31.45 65.76 -9.32
CA GLU A 1016 -31.44 64.30 -9.34
C GLU A 1016 -31.65 63.72 -7.94
N GLU A 1017 -32.40 62.62 -7.85
CA GLU A 1017 -32.82 62.01 -6.56
C GLU A 1017 -31.64 61.69 -5.64
N SER A 1018 -30.46 61.41 -6.22
CA SER A 1018 -29.24 61.08 -5.49
C SER A 1018 -28.30 62.26 -5.23
N ALA A 1019 -28.66 63.50 -5.59
CA ALA A 1019 -27.77 64.65 -5.49
C ALA A 1019 -27.22 64.92 -4.08
N PHE A 1020 -27.98 64.52 -3.04
CA PHE A 1020 -27.70 64.75 -1.62
C PHE A 1020 -27.92 63.49 -0.75
N LEU A 1021 -27.87 62.27 -1.33
CA LEU A 1021 -28.06 61.05 -0.53
C LEU A 1021 -27.03 60.98 0.61
N ASP A 1022 -27.52 60.65 1.81
CA ASP A 1022 -26.72 60.38 3.02
C ASP A 1022 -26.14 58.96 2.99
#